data_AF-A0A0A2W487-F1
#
_entry.id   AF-A0A0A2W487-F1
#
_cell.length_a   1.000
_cell.length_b   1.000
_cell.length_c   1.000
_cell.angle_alpha   90.00
_cell.angle_beta   90.00
_cell.angle_gamma   90.00
#
_symmetry.space_group_name_H-M   'P 1'
#
loop_
_entity.id
_entity.type
_entity.pdbx_description
1 polymer ?
#
loop_
_entity_poly.entity_id
_entity_poly.type
_entity_poly.pdbx_seq_one_letter_code
_entity_poly.pdbx_strand_id
1 'polypeptide(L)'
;MNIELRHLRYFIAVAEELHFGRAAARLRISQPPLSQQIQILEEQIGARLLARTNRSVNLTAAGQQFLSDARQILGQVDAAAARAARLHQGETGELRIGFTSSAPFIKAVSDSLSRFRKRYPDVHLQMREVNTREQIAPLNEGELELGLMRNTRLPDTLNWTLILREPLLAMVHRDHPLAGSRSISLKQLAQEPFVFFDPHVGTGLYDDIIGLLRRYNIVPYITQEVGEAMTIIGQPGHIDQIKQTNAGVVYRLIDTHGPVSRIDLSRLAQLAPASITKIVREMLEAHLVQETEIQDPGSRGRPAVGLMLETEAWHYLSIRLSRGEISLGLRDLSSKLVVEDTVDLPTDDPQPLLERILFQVDQFFIRHQQKLERLTAIAITLPGIIDTVRGVIHRMPFYDVCDMPLGEALGNHTGVPVFIQHDISAWTMAEGLFGASQGARDVIQVVIDHNVGAGVITDGRLLHAGSSSLVEIGHTQVDPYGKRCYCGNHGCLETIASVESVLELAQQRMSQSMGSMLHGQPLSVESLCDAALSGDLLAKDIIIGVGQNVGRILAIMVNLFNPQKILIGSPLNRAAAILHPAITDCIRQQALPAYSSHTVVESTQFNNRGTMAGAALALSASGKSVVGYKPVAKGSKETPDGLRNKDALVLQSVSTIKLPYEAINPIALSEEESSISHHGPINYSLLSGGLQRLADQMDHVVVEGTGGWRSLMNDLRPLSDWVVQEQLPVLLVAIANDGLPFIGWVANRINPGLAHYAEIIEVLSKKLPGPLVGELPYLPRAEQRELGAYIDLSRLRSALTVDRLRA
;
A
#
# COMPACT_ATOMS: atom_id res chain seq x y z
N MET A 1 53.73 26.64 13.23
CA MET A 1 53.52 25.65 12.15
C MET A 1 53.78 26.36 10.83
N ASN A 2 54.69 25.88 9.99
CA ASN A 2 55.12 26.58 8.76
C ASN A 2 54.92 25.69 7.52
N ILE A 3 53.64 25.43 7.20
CA ILE A 3 53.22 24.59 6.08
C ILE A 3 52.98 25.47 4.85
N GLU A 4 53.71 25.21 3.77
CA GLU A 4 53.56 25.90 2.50
C GLU A 4 52.76 25.05 1.50
N LEU A 5 52.12 25.69 0.50
CA LEU A 5 51.33 24.98 -0.52
C LEU A 5 52.13 23.93 -1.30
N ARG A 6 53.45 24.12 -1.44
CA ARG A 6 54.34 23.11 -2.04
C ARG A 6 54.39 21.81 -1.23
N HIS A 7 54.31 21.88 0.10
CA HIS A 7 54.30 20.69 0.95
C HIS A 7 53.02 19.86 0.72
N LEU A 8 51.88 20.54 0.53
CA LEU A 8 50.61 19.88 0.18
C LEU A 8 50.69 19.19 -1.19
N ARG A 9 51.23 19.88 -2.19
CA ARG A 9 51.43 19.32 -3.54
C ARG A 9 52.36 18.11 -3.54
N TYR A 10 53.43 18.17 -2.75
CA TYR A 10 54.38 17.06 -2.58
C TYR A 10 53.75 15.87 -1.89
N PHE A 11 52.97 16.11 -0.83
CA PHE A 11 52.28 15.06 -0.11
C PHE A 11 51.24 14.36 -0.99
N ILE A 12 50.40 15.12 -1.71
CA ILE A 12 49.41 14.57 -2.65
C ILE A 12 50.08 13.68 -3.69
N ALA A 13 51.19 14.14 -4.29
CA ALA A 13 51.90 13.34 -5.28
C ALA A 13 52.42 12.01 -4.72
N VAL A 14 52.96 12.00 -3.49
CA VAL A 14 53.43 10.76 -2.84
C VAL A 14 52.27 9.87 -2.42
N ALA A 15 51.17 10.46 -1.95
CA ALA A 15 49.97 9.76 -1.52
C ALA A 15 49.22 9.08 -2.68
N GLU A 16 49.21 9.70 -3.87
CA GLU A 16 48.59 9.15 -5.08
C GLU A 16 49.47 8.08 -5.74
N GLU A 17 50.78 8.33 -5.82
CA GLU A 17 51.70 7.39 -6.46
C GLU A 17 52.05 6.20 -5.58
N LEU A 18 51.85 6.33 -4.25
CA LEU A 18 52.31 5.39 -3.21
C LEU A 18 53.78 4.98 -3.41
N HIS A 19 54.58 5.88 -4.00
CA HIS A 19 55.95 5.62 -4.39
C HIS A 19 56.73 6.92 -4.58
N PHE A 20 57.77 7.13 -3.78
CA PHE A 20 58.57 8.37 -3.80
C PHE A 20 59.25 8.64 -5.15
N GLY A 21 59.79 7.62 -5.81
CA GLY A 21 60.42 7.76 -7.13
C GLY A 21 59.44 8.25 -8.23
N ARG A 22 58.26 7.64 -8.34
CA ARG A 22 57.23 8.07 -9.30
C ARG A 22 56.67 9.45 -8.98
N ALA A 23 56.44 9.73 -7.69
CA ALA A 23 56.01 11.05 -7.24
C ALA A 23 57.05 12.13 -7.56
N ALA A 24 58.35 11.85 -7.35
CA ALA A 24 59.43 12.76 -7.70
C ALA A 24 59.52 13.00 -9.20
N ALA A 25 59.37 11.95 -10.02
CA ALA A 25 59.30 12.07 -11.48
C ALA A 25 58.12 12.93 -11.93
N ARG A 26 56.92 12.71 -11.36
CA ARG A 26 55.72 13.52 -11.63
C ARG A 26 55.90 15.00 -11.28
N LEU A 27 56.61 15.27 -10.19
CA LEU A 27 56.93 16.62 -9.72
C LEU A 27 58.17 17.22 -10.40
N ARG A 28 58.85 16.47 -11.28
CA ARG A 28 60.11 16.84 -11.96
C ARG A 28 61.22 17.26 -10.99
N ILE A 29 61.34 16.56 -9.87
CA ILE A 29 62.40 16.75 -8.88
C ILE A 29 63.11 15.41 -8.60
N SER A 30 64.29 15.45 -7.97
CA SER A 30 64.93 14.23 -7.48
C SER A 30 64.23 13.70 -6.23
N GLN A 31 64.33 12.39 -5.99
CA GLN A 31 63.68 11.73 -4.85
C GLN A 31 64.16 12.20 -3.47
N PRO A 32 65.47 12.45 -3.22
CA PRO A 32 65.94 12.83 -1.87
C PRO A 32 65.30 14.14 -1.33
N PRO A 33 65.19 15.23 -2.12
CA PRO A 33 64.45 16.43 -1.71
C PRO A 33 62.98 16.17 -1.39
N LEU A 34 62.29 15.34 -2.17
CA LEU A 34 60.88 15.02 -1.93
C LEU A 34 60.70 14.30 -0.58
N SER A 35 61.52 13.28 -0.31
CA SER A 35 61.49 12.55 0.95
C SER A 35 61.74 13.46 2.15
N GLN A 36 62.71 14.37 2.05
CA GLN A 36 63.05 15.33 3.10
C GLN A 36 61.89 16.30 3.38
N GLN A 37 61.23 16.80 2.33
CA GLN A 37 60.11 17.73 2.45
C GLN A 37 58.87 17.08 3.07
N ILE A 38 58.59 15.81 2.76
CA ILE A 38 57.50 15.08 3.44
C ILE A 38 57.84 14.84 4.92
N GLN A 39 59.10 14.55 5.25
CA GLN A 39 59.50 14.39 6.64
C GLN A 39 59.34 15.69 7.44
N ILE A 40 59.76 16.83 6.87
CA ILE A 40 59.54 18.15 7.47
C ILE A 40 58.05 18.42 7.68
N LEU A 41 57.20 18.06 6.72
CA LEU A 41 55.75 18.21 6.83
C LEU A 41 55.17 17.36 7.97
N GLU A 42 55.56 16.08 8.07
CA GLU A 42 55.13 15.18 9.15
C GLU A 42 55.59 15.69 10.54
N GLU A 43 56.82 16.22 10.63
CA GLU A 43 57.35 16.82 11.86
C GLU A 43 56.57 18.09 12.27
N GLN A 44 56.20 18.94 11.30
CA GLN A 44 55.43 20.15 11.57
C GLN A 44 53.97 19.87 11.98
N ILE A 45 53.39 18.79 11.46
CA ILE A 45 52.03 18.34 11.79
C ILE A 45 52.03 17.57 13.12
N GLY A 46 53.17 16.98 13.50
CA GLY A 46 53.27 16.13 14.69
C GLY A 46 52.67 14.74 14.50
N ALA A 47 52.43 14.32 13.25
CA ALA A 47 51.85 13.02 12.92
C ALA A 47 52.53 12.42 11.68
N ARG A 48 52.72 11.09 11.68
CA ARG A 48 53.11 10.36 10.47
C ARG A 48 51.91 10.25 9.54
N LEU A 49 52.07 10.75 8.33
CA LEU A 49 51.06 10.70 7.27
C LEU A 49 51.27 9.48 6.37
N LEU A 50 52.49 8.96 6.29
CA LEU A 50 52.84 7.78 5.49
C LEU A 50 53.43 6.67 6.37
N ALA A 51 52.86 5.48 6.27
CA ALA A 51 53.45 4.24 6.74
C ALA A 51 54.43 3.70 5.69
N ARG A 52 55.72 3.58 6.03
CA ARG A 52 56.77 3.21 5.08
C ARG A 52 57.52 1.97 5.56
N THR A 53 57.77 1.03 4.65
CA THR A 53 58.74 -0.08 4.78
C THR A 53 59.79 0.04 3.68
N ASN A 54 60.84 -0.79 3.70
CA ASN A 54 61.87 -0.81 2.63
C ASN A 54 61.31 -1.14 1.23
N ARG A 55 60.05 -1.59 1.11
CA ARG A 55 59.43 -2.01 -0.16
C ARG A 55 58.05 -1.40 -0.43
N SER A 56 57.43 -0.71 0.52
CA SER A 56 56.07 -0.16 0.34
C SER A 56 55.86 1.16 1.06
N VAL A 57 55.01 2.00 0.47
CA VAL A 57 54.51 3.25 1.05
C VAL A 57 52.99 3.16 1.06
N ASN A 58 52.38 3.33 2.22
CA ASN A 58 50.94 3.40 2.40
C ASN A 58 50.59 4.67 3.19
N LEU A 59 49.36 5.14 3.07
CA LEU A 59 48.85 6.24 3.90
C LEU A 59 48.49 5.71 5.29
N THR A 60 48.75 6.52 6.33
CA THR A 60 48.16 6.31 7.65
C THR A 60 46.73 6.87 7.67
N ALA A 61 45.95 6.61 8.72
CA ALA A 61 44.64 7.25 8.91
C ALA A 61 44.75 8.78 8.93
N ALA A 62 45.79 9.32 9.58
CA ALA A 62 46.11 10.75 9.55
C ALA A 62 46.48 11.21 8.12
N GLY A 63 47.20 10.39 7.35
CA GLY A 63 47.52 10.66 5.96
C GLY A 63 46.31 10.67 5.02
N GLN A 64 45.33 9.80 5.23
CA GLN A 64 44.09 9.78 4.45
C GLN A 64 43.24 11.03 4.70
N GLN A 65 43.09 11.42 5.98
CA GLN A 65 42.39 12.66 6.32
C GLN A 65 43.13 13.89 5.76
N PHE A 66 44.44 13.96 5.99
CA PHE A 66 45.26 15.07 5.52
C PHE A 66 45.31 15.17 3.98
N LEU A 67 45.18 14.05 3.26
CA LEU A 67 45.08 14.04 1.80
C LEU A 67 43.80 14.72 1.31
N SER A 68 42.68 14.45 1.98
CA SER A 68 41.40 15.11 1.69
C SER A 68 41.49 16.61 1.91
N ASP A 69 42.01 17.01 3.09
CA ASP A 69 42.13 18.41 3.48
C ASP A 69 43.11 19.17 2.56
N ALA A 70 44.23 18.55 2.20
CA ALA A 70 45.23 19.13 1.28
C ALA A 70 44.66 19.40 -0.12
N ARG A 71 43.82 18.50 -0.65
CA ARG A 71 43.14 18.71 -1.95
C ARG A 71 42.16 19.86 -1.89
N GLN A 72 41.39 19.97 -0.81
CA GLN A 72 40.42 21.06 -0.63
C GLN A 72 41.12 22.42 -0.53
N ILE A 73 42.22 22.52 0.24
CA ILE A 73 42.98 23.76 0.39
C ILE A 73 43.55 24.23 -0.97
N LEU A 74 44.14 23.33 -1.75
CA LEU A 74 44.66 23.68 -3.08
C LEU A 74 43.54 24.11 -4.04
N GLY A 75 42.38 23.44 -4.00
CA GLY A 75 41.22 23.83 -4.80
C GLY A 75 40.66 25.21 -4.44
N GLN A 76 40.66 25.58 -3.15
CA GLN A 76 40.26 26.92 -2.71
C GLN A 76 41.22 28.01 -3.19
N VAL A 77 42.53 27.73 -3.19
CA VAL A 77 43.55 28.65 -3.71
C VAL A 77 43.38 28.85 -5.22
N ASP A 78 43.17 27.78 -5.99
CA ASP A 78 42.97 27.88 -7.44
C ASP A 78 41.67 28.65 -7.77
N ALA A 79 40.59 28.41 -7.01
CA ALA A 79 39.35 29.16 -7.17
C ALA A 79 39.52 30.65 -6.82
N ALA A 80 40.28 30.98 -5.77
CA ALA A 80 40.59 32.37 -5.41
C ALA A 80 41.42 33.08 -6.47
N ALA A 81 42.45 32.42 -7.02
CA ALA A 81 43.26 32.93 -8.11
C ALA A 81 42.42 33.14 -9.38
N ALA A 82 41.54 32.19 -9.70
CA ALA A 82 40.65 32.31 -10.86
C ALA A 82 39.61 33.42 -10.70
N ARG A 83 39.12 33.69 -9.48
CA ARG A 83 38.26 34.86 -9.20
C ARG A 83 39.02 36.17 -9.37
N ALA A 84 40.24 36.26 -8.83
CA ALA A 84 41.08 37.46 -8.96
C ALA A 84 41.47 37.75 -10.43
N ALA A 85 41.80 36.70 -11.21
CA ALA A 85 42.13 36.83 -12.63
C ALA A 85 40.91 37.29 -13.45
N ARG A 86 39.73 36.75 -13.17
CA ARG A 86 38.47 37.13 -13.83
C ARG A 86 38.05 38.57 -13.49
N LEU A 87 38.27 39.01 -12.25
CA LEU A 87 38.04 40.41 -11.84
C LEU A 87 38.96 41.41 -12.56
N HIS A 88 40.21 41.02 -12.83
CA HIS A 88 41.18 41.87 -13.52
C HIS A 88 40.89 42.05 -15.02
N GLN A 89 40.23 41.07 -15.66
CA GLN A 89 40.03 41.04 -17.12
C GLN A 89 38.72 41.68 -17.60
N GLY A 90 37.79 42.05 -16.70
CA GLY A 90 36.62 42.87 -17.06
C GLY A 90 35.56 42.18 -17.94
N GLU A 91 35.62 40.86 -18.08
CA GLU A 91 34.70 40.07 -18.90
C GLU A 91 33.61 39.45 -18.00
N THR A 92 32.40 40.03 -18.04
CA THR A 92 31.08 39.48 -17.61
C THR A 92 30.76 39.44 -16.09
N GLY A 93 29.54 39.88 -15.71
CA GLY A 93 29.10 40.06 -14.31
C GLY A 93 27.91 39.18 -13.89
N GLU A 94 27.70 39.03 -12.59
CA GLU A 94 26.62 38.24 -11.96
C GLU A 94 25.65 39.18 -11.23
N LEU A 95 24.34 38.91 -11.31
CA LEU A 95 23.30 39.65 -10.60
C LEU A 95 22.42 38.67 -9.80
N ARG A 96 22.44 38.79 -8.48
CA ARG A 96 21.76 37.92 -7.51
C ARG A 96 20.48 38.60 -7.03
N ILE A 97 19.36 37.97 -7.33
CA ILE A 97 18.03 38.51 -7.09
C ILE A 97 17.27 37.61 -6.12
N GLY A 98 16.93 38.13 -4.95
CA GLY A 98 16.01 37.50 -4.00
C GLY A 98 14.55 37.73 -4.41
N PHE A 99 13.67 36.74 -4.23
CA PHE A 99 12.24 36.92 -4.50
C PHE A 99 11.37 36.01 -3.63
N THR A 100 10.15 36.47 -3.29
CA THR A 100 9.12 35.63 -2.66
C THR A 100 8.44 34.71 -3.68
N SER A 101 7.96 33.54 -3.28
CA SER A 101 7.39 32.49 -4.16
C SER A 101 6.33 32.97 -5.16
N SER A 102 5.55 34.00 -4.81
CA SER A 102 4.54 34.61 -5.70
C SER A 102 5.07 35.64 -6.72
N ALA A 103 6.26 36.18 -6.52
CA ALA A 103 6.79 37.30 -7.31
C ALA A 103 7.02 36.99 -8.82
N PRO A 104 7.47 35.78 -9.23
CA PRO A 104 7.61 35.44 -10.64
C PRO A 104 6.29 35.40 -11.42
N PHE A 105 5.15 35.28 -10.74
CA PHE A 105 3.84 35.30 -11.38
C PHE A 105 3.32 36.73 -11.63
N ILE A 106 4.01 37.75 -11.11
CA ILE A 106 3.70 39.15 -11.39
C ILE A 106 4.24 39.47 -12.79
N LYS A 107 3.34 39.70 -13.75
CA LYS A 107 3.68 39.93 -15.16
C LYS A 107 4.75 41.02 -15.34
N ALA A 108 4.65 42.13 -14.60
CA ALA A 108 5.61 43.23 -14.67
C ALA A 108 7.05 42.81 -14.28
N VAL A 109 7.19 41.88 -13.33
CA VAL A 109 8.49 41.33 -12.89
C VAL A 109 9.06 40.42 -13.98
N SER A 110 8.28 39.44 -14.43
CA SER A 110 8.73 38.46 -15.43
C SER A 110 9.05 39.08 -16.79
N ASP A 111 8.26 40.06 -17.25
CA ASP A 111 8.54 40.80 -18.50
C ASP A 111 9.84 41.62 -18.39
N SER A 112 10.15 42.13 -17.20
CA SER A 112 11.36 42.93 -16.96
C SER A 112 12.61 42.04 -16.91
N LEU A 113 12.56 40.90 -16.22
CA LEU A 113 13.66 39.92 -16.20
C LEU A 113 13.94 39.34 -17.60
N SER A 114 12.89 39.04 -18.37
CA SER A 114 13.01 38.55 -19.75
C SER A 114 13.67 39.58 -20.67
N ARG A 115 13.26 40.85 -20.59
CA ARG A 115 13.89 41.95 -21.34
C ARG A 115 15.35 42.15 -20.94
N PHE A 116 15.66 42.05 -19.64
CA PHE A 116 17.03 42.18 -19.14
C PHE A 116 17.96 41.09 -19.71
N ARG A 117 17.54 39.81 -19.64
CA ARG A 117 18.32 38.69 -20.21
C ARG A 117 18.60 38.85 -21.70
N LYS A 118 17.65 39.38 -22.47
CA LYS A 118 17.83 39.63 -23.90
C LYS A 118 18.80 40.79 -24.19
N ARG A 119 18.79 41.82 -23.34
CA ARG A 119 19.60 43.03 -23.50
C ARG A 119 21.04 42.83 -23.04
N TYR A 120 21.26 41.96 -22.04
CA TYR A 120 22.55 41.67 -21.41
C TYR A 120 22.75 40.15 -21.31
N PRO A 121 22.98 39.46 -22.46
CA PRO A 121 23.08 38.00 -22.49
C PRO A 121 24.28 37.46 -21.70
N ASP A 122 25.31 38.28 -21.54
CA ASP A 122 26.55 37.92 -20.85
C ASP A 122 26.50 38.19 -19.33
N VAL A 123 25.35 38.61 -18.79
CA VAL A 123 25.14 38.78 -17.34
C VAL A 123 24.41 37.57 -16.78
N HIS A 124 25.02 36.88 -15.82
CA HIS A 124 24.40 35.73 -15.18
C HIS A 124 23.37 36.17 -14.12
N LEU A 125 22.09 35.87 -14.34
CA LEU A 125 21.04 36.11 -13.34
C LEU A 125 20.95 34.91 -12.40
N GLN A 126 21.43 35.05 -11.17
CA GLN A 126 21.20 34.08 -10.11
C GLN A 126 19.95 34.49 -9.34
N MET A 127 18.94 33.63 -9.29
CA MET A 127 17.71 33.95 -8.57
C MET A 127 17.56 33.03 -7.37
N ARG A 128 17.22 33.61 -6.21
CA ARG A 128 17.08 32.90 -4.95
C ARG A 128 15.69 33.12 -4.38
N GLU A 129 14.94 32.03 -4.25
CA GLU A 129 13.63 32.06 -3.59
C GLU A 129 13.83 32.14 -2.08
N VAL A 130 13.39 33.24 -1.48
CA VAL A 130 13.58 33.54 -0.05
C VAL A 130 12.39 34.38 0.43
N ASN A 131 11.90 34.16 1.65
CA ASN A 131 10.82 34.96 2.21
C ASN A 131 11.26 36.42 2.47
N THR A 132 10.28 37.30 2.68
CA THR A 132 10.50 38.74 2.85
C THR A 132 11.48 39.04 4.00
N ARG A 133 11.37 38.40 5.16
CA ARG A 133 12.24 38.72 6.29
C ARG A 133 13.70 38.31 6.03
N GLU A 134 13.90 37.15 5.43
CA GLU A 134 15.23 36.56 5.19
C GLU A 134 16.01 37.23 4.05
N GLN A 135 15.38 38.02 3.19
CA GLN A 135 16.10 38.78 2.16
C GLN A 135 16.86 40.01 2.72
N ILE A 136 16.46 40.54 3.88
CA ILE A 136 16.98 41.82 4.39
C ILE A 136 18.48 41.76 4.73
N ALA A 137 18.93 40.71 5.42
CA ALA A 137 20.34 40.57 5.78
C ALA A 137 21.23 40.37 4.53
N PRO A 138 20.93 39.43 3.62
CA PRO A 138 21.68 39.28 2.36
C PRO A 138 21.74 40.55 1.49
N LEU A 139 20.69 41.38 1.49
CA LEU A 139 20.69 42.66 0.79
C LEU A 139 21.64 43.69 1.43
N ASN A 140 21.68 43.76 2.75
CA ASN A 140 22.59 44.67 3.46
C ASN A 140 24.04 44.21 3.40
N GLU A 141 24.28 42.90 3.39
CA GLU A 141 25.61 42.28 3.34
C GLU A 141 26.18 42.21 1.92
N GLY A 142 25.38 42.57 0.90
CA GLY A 142 25.79 42.51 -0.50
C GLY A 142 25.86 41.08 -1.05
N GLU A 143 25.20 40.12 -0.40
CA GLU A 143 24.98 38.78 -0.93
C GLU A 143 23.85 38.73 -1.96
N LEU A 144 22.91 39.68 -1.90
CA LEU A 144 21.90 39.95 -2.91
C LEU A 144 22.03 41.40 -3.39
N GLU A 145 21.94 41.62 -4.70
CA GLU A 145 21.91 42.97 -5.27
C GLU A 145 20.49 43.53 -5.39
N LEU A 146 19.46 42.67 -5.55
CA LEU A 146 18.04 43.07 -5.60
C LEU A 146 17.15 42.11 -4.82
N GLY A 147 16.07 42.63 -4.24
CA GLY A 147 15.03 41.84 -3.55
C GLY A 147 13.62 42.20 -4.03
N LEU A 148 12.82 41.18 -4.34
CA LEU A 148 11.41 41.31 -4.70
C LEU A 148 10.55 40.78 -3.55
N MET A 149 9.95 41.70 -2.80
CA MET A 149 9.42 41.46 -1.46
C MET A 149 7.96 41.93 -1.34
N ARG A 150 7.21 41.34 -0.40
CA ARG A 150 5.87 41.82 -0.02
C ARG A 150 5.94 42.72 1.22
N ASN A 151 4.86 43.45 1.46
CA ASN A 151 4.78 44.56 2.41
C ASN A 151 5.42 44.22 3.77
N THR A 152 6.49 44.93 4.11
CA THR A 152 7.15 44.89 5.42
C THR A 152 7.80 46.25 5.66
N ARG A 153 8.08 46.60 6.92
CA ARG A 153 8.93 47.77 7.20
C ARG A 153 10.36 47.42 6.83
N LEU A 154 10.91 48.10 5.83
CA LEU A 154 12.31 47.96 5.42
C LEU A 154 13.19 48.93 6.21
N PRO A 155 14.44 48.54 6.54
CA PRO A 155 15.41 49.45 7.17
C PRO A 155 15.83 50.56 6.19
N ASP A 156 16.20 51.74 6.73
CA ASP A 156 16.62 52.92 5.95
C ASP A 156 17.91 52.68 5.13
N THR A 157 18.61 51.58 5.40
CA THR A 157 19.79 51.13 4.65
C THR A 157 19.46 50.60 3.26
N LEU A 158 18.18 50.30 2.98
CA LEU A 158 17.73 49.75 1.70
C LEU A 158 16.87 50.76 0.94
N ASN A 159 17.24 51.02 -0.31
CA ASN A 159 16.39 51.76 -1.25
C ASN A 159 15.32 50.82 -1.82
N TRP A 160 14.08 51.30 -1.93
CA TRP A 160 12.97 50.51 -2.46
C TRP A 160 12.08 51.33 -3.40
N THR A 161 11.33 50.63 -4.24
CA THR A 161 10.34 51.22 -5.15
C THR A 161 9.12 50.29 -5.24
N LEU A 162 7.93 50.87 -5.21
CA LEU A 162 6.68 50.11 -5.33
C LEU A 162 6.48 49.63 -6.78
N ILE A 163 6.38 48.32 -6.96
CA ILE A 163 6.19 47.70 -8.28
C ILE A 163 4.69 47.51 -8.60
N LEU A 164 3.90 47.06 -7.62
CA LEU A 164 2.48 46.74 -7.82
C LEU A 164 1.69 46.78 -6.49
N ARG A 165 0.40 47.12 -6.55
CA ARG A 165 -0.57 46.91 -5.45
C ARG A 165 -1.61 45.89 -5.87
N GLU A 166 -1.92 44.94 -4.97
CA GLU A 166 -2.89 43.88 -5.18
C GLU A 166 -3.94 43.87 -4.05
N PRO A 167 -5.21 43.54 -4.33
CA PRO A 167 -6.22 43.41 -3.29
C PRO A 167 -5.96 42.17 -2.42
N LEU A 168 -6.16 42.28 -1.11
CA LEU A 168 -6.21 41.12 -0.20
C LEU A 168 -7.55 40.42 -0.36
N LEU A 169 -7.53 39.13 -0.71
CA LEU A 169 -8.73 38.33 -0.97
C LEU A 169 -8.86 37.20 0.05
N ALA A 170 -10.11 36.84 0.38
CA ALA A 170 -10.43 35.63 1.11
C ALA A 170 -10.62 34.48 0.12
N MET A 171 -9.98 33.34 0.40
CA MET A 171 -10.10 32.14 -0.42
C MET A 171 -10.92 31.09 0.34
N VAL A 172 -12.00 30.63 -0.30
CA VAL A 172 -12.90 29.61 0.25
C VAL A 172 -13.08 28.46 -0.74
N HIS A 173 -13.35 27.25 -0.25
CA HIS A 173 -13.67 26.11 -1.13
C HIS A 173 -14.96 26.40 -1.93
N ARG A 174 -15.11 25.84 -3.14
CA ARG A 174 -16.28 26.10 -3.99
C ARG A 174 -17.61 25.67 -3.35
N ASP A 175 -17.57 24.68 -2.48
CA ASP A 175 -18.74 24.17 -1.74
C ASP A 175 -18.94 24.87 -0.39
N HIS A 176 -18.09 25.84 -0.05
CA HIS A 176 -18.23 26.61 1.17
C HIS A 176 -19.46 27.53 1.08
N PRO A 177 -20.26 27.70 2.14
CA PRO A 177 -21.42 28.59 2.13
C PRO A 177 -21.16 30.05 1.70
N LEU A 178 -19.90 30.49 1.78
CA LEU A 178 -19.48 31.84 1.42
C LEU A 178 -19.01 31.94 -0.05
N ALA A 179 -18.87 30.82 -0.77
CA ALA A 179 -18.37 30.78 -2.15
C ALA A 179 -19.29 31.46 -3.15
N GLY A 180 -20.60 31.50 -2.88
CA GLY A 180 -21.59 32.22 -3.69
C GLY A 180 -21.64 33.73 -3.45
N SER A 181 -20.91 34.25 -2.45
CA SER A 181 -20.96 35.66 -2.08
C SER A 181 -19.99 36.50 -2.91
N ARG A 182 -20.47 37.57 -3.55
CA ARG A 182 -19.61 38.51 -4.31
C ARG A 182 -18.65 39.32 -3.43
N SER A 183 -18.95 39.44 -2.13
CA SER A 183 -18.10 40.10 -1.14
C SER A 183 -18.33 39.45 0.22
N ILE A 184 -17.26 39.25 0.99
CA ILE A 184 -17.32 38.65 2.32
C ILE A 184 -16.88 39.68 3.35
N SER A 185 -17.66 39.86 4.41
CA SER A 185 -17.29 40.72 5.53
C SER A 185 -16.33 40.00 6.49
N LEU A 186 -15.46 40.75 7.16
CA LEU A 186 -14.55 40.18 8.17
C LEU A 186 -15.32 39.49 9.32
N LYS A 187 -16.53 39.94 9.65
CA LYS A 187 -17.39 39.31 10.68
C LYS A 187 -17.91 37.93 10.26
N GLN A 188 -18.17 37.71 8.97
CA GLN A 188 -18.54 36.38 8.47
C GLN A 188 -17.33 35.44 8.51
N LEU A 189 -16.16 35.94 8.13
CA LEU A 189 -14.93 35.14 8.21
C LEU A 189 -14.57 34.80 9.66
N ALA A 190 -14.85 35.68 10.62
CA ALA A 190 -14.59 35.44 12.04
C ALA A 190 -15.26 34.19 12.63
N GLN A 191 -16.30 33.67 11.97
CA GLN A 191 -17.04 32.46 12.40
C GLN A 191 -16.44 31.17 11.81
N GLU A 192 -15.48 31.28 10.88
CA GLU A 192 -14.92 30.16 10.15
C GLU A 192 -13.49 29.85 10.60
N PRO A 193 -13.04 28.59 10.50
CA PRO A 193 -11.66 28.21 10.74
C PRO A 193 -10.72 28.75 9.65
N PHE A 194 -9.59 29.35 10.05
CA PHE A 194 -8.56 29.88 9.16
C PHE A 194 -7.40 28.91 9.01
N VAL A 195 -7.00 28.68 7.76
CA VAL A 195 -5.60 28.32 7.45
C VAL A 195 -4.85 29.64 7.30
N PHE A 196 -3.83 29.85 8.13
CA PHE A 196 -3.20 31.14 8.33
C PHE A 196 -1.69 31.09 8.07
N PHE A 197 -1.06 32.25 7.90
CA PHE A 197 0.39 32.33 7.73
C PHE A 197 1.10 32.00 9.04
N ASP A 198 2.25 31.33 8.97
CA ASP A 198 3.12 31.11 10.13
C ASP A 198 3.78 32.44 10.58
N PRO A 199 3.66 32.84 11.86
CA PRO A 199 4.26 34.08 12.39
C PRO A 199 5.80 34.11 12.34
N HIS A 200 6.46 32.95 12.32
CA HIS A 200 7.92 32.83 12.36
C HIS A 200 8.56 32.85 10.96
N VAL A 201 7.80 32.54 9.91
CA VAL A 201 8.30 32.45 8.52
C VAL A 201 8.42 33.82 7.85
N GLY A 202 7.92 34.91 8.46
CA GLY A 202 8.28 36.26 8.04
C GLY A 202 7.76 36.68 6.66
N THR A 203 6.55 36.24 6.28
CA THR A 203 5.91 36.55 4.99
C THR A 203 5.48 38.00 4.82
N GLY A 204 5.45 38.79 5.91
CA GLY A 204 4.92 40.16 5.97
C GLY A 204 3.39 40.24 6.03
N LEU A 205 2.68 39.23 5.51
CA LEU A 205 1.22 39.19 5.47
C LEU A 205 0.58 38.84 6.82
N TYR A 206 1.26 38.07 7.67
CA TYR A 206 0.75 37.70 8.99
C TYR A 206 0.37 38.94 9.82
N ASP A 207 1.32 39.86 10.00
CA ASP A 207 1.14 41.06 10.83
C ASP A 207 0.11 42.02 10.23
N ASP A 208 0.07 42.15 8.90
CA ASP A 208 -0.91 42.98 8.19
C ASP A 208 -2.35 42.45 8.35
N ILE A 209 -2.54 41.13 8.24
CA ILE A 209 -3.87 40.50 8.36
C ILE A 209 -4.33 40.49 9.82
N ILE A 210 -3.45 40.15 10.78
CA ILE A 210 -3.77 40.24 12.21
C ILE A 210 -4.06 41.68 12.62
N GLY A 211 -3.27 42.64 12.13
CA GLY A 211 -3.48 44.07 12.35
C GLY A 211 -4.83 44.54 11.81
N LEU A 212 -5.22 44.08 10.62
CA LEU A 212 -6.54 44.33 10.03
C LEU A 212 -7.67 43.75 10.89
N LEU A 213 -7.58 42.46 11.29
CA LEU A 213 -8.60 41.79 12.10
C LEU A 213 -8.76 42.44 13.48
N ARG A 214 -7.65 42.84 14.12
CA ARG A 214 -7.67 43.57 15.40
C ARG A 214 -8.39 44.92 15.32
N ARG A 215 -8.27 45.68 14.21
CA ARG A 215 -9.00 46.95 14.03
C ARG A 215 -10.52 46.78 14.05
N TYR A 216 -11.02 45.57 13.80
CA TYR A 216 -12.43 45.22 13.84
C TYR A 216 -12.81 44.38 15.08
N ASN A 217 -11.93 44.28 16.08
CA ASN A 217 -12.11 43.45 17.30
C ASN A 217 -12.36 41.97 16.99
N ILE A 218 -11.72 41.43 15.95
CA ILE A 218 -11.84 40.01 15.56
C ILE A 218 -10.55 39.28 15.91
N VAL A 219 -10.70 38.11 16.56
CA VAL A 219 -9.62 37.15 16.80
C VAL A 219 -9.91 35.90 15.94
N PRO A 220 -9.08 35.56 14.95
CA PRO A 220 -9.34 34.42 14.06
C PRO A 220 -9.10 33.09 14.78
N TYR A 221 -9.93 32.08 14.49
CA TYR A 221 -9.68 30.70 14.89
C TYR A 221 -8.76 30.03 13.86
N ILE A 222 -7.47 29.90 14.17
CA ILE A 222 -6.47 29.34 13.26
C ILE A 222 -6.40 27.83 13.46
N THR A 223 -6.86 27.05 12.48
CA THR A 223 -6.78 25.58 12.50
C THR A 223 -5.43 25.05 12.06
N GLN A 224 -4.71 25.85 11.27
CA GLN A 224 -3.41 25.47 10.75
C GLN A 224 -2.61 26.70 10.35
N GLU A 225 -1.34 26.72 10.73
CA GLU A 225 -0.35 27.70 10.29
C GLU A 225 0.51 27.10 9.19
N VAL A 226 0.80 27.88 8.15
CA VAL A 226 1.66 27.45 7.05
C VAL A 226 2.62 28.55 6.63
N GLY A 227 3.83 28.14 6.26
CA GLY A 227 4.91 29.08 5.94
C GLY A 227 4.67 29.90 4.67
N GLU A 228 3.84 29.42 3.72
CA GLU A 228 3.68 30.06 2.42
C GLU A 228 2.23 30.13 1.91
N ALA A 229 1.92 31.19 1.16
CA ALA A 229 0.61 31.40 0.55
C ALA A 229 0.23 30.26 -0.41
N MET A 230 1.22 29.76 -1.16
CA MET A 230 1.05 28.62 -2.08
C MET A 230 0.77 27.31 -1.35
N THR A 231 0.96 27.26 -0.02
CA THR A 231 0.60 26.17 0.90
C THR A 231 -0.73 26.42 1.63
N ILE A 232 -1.35 27.59 1.52
CA ILE A 232 -2.75 27.83 1.96
C ILE A 232 -3.76 27.39 0.88
N ILE A 233 -3.52 27.81 -0.37
CA ILE A 233 -4.26 27.56 -1.65
C ILE A 233 -4.78 26.13 -2.02
N GLY A 234 -4.64 25.06 -1.24
CA GLY A 234 -4.86 23.69 -1.73
C GLY A 234 -4.88 22.54 -0.72
N GLN A 235 -4.84 22.82 0.59
CA GLN A 235 -5.00 21.84 1.67
C GLN A 235 -6.46 21.43 1.96
N PRO A 236 -7.54 21.97 1.34
CA PRO A 236 -8.89 21.55 1.71
C PRO A 236 -9.21 20.05 1.52
N GLY A 237 -8.54 19.31 0.61
CA GLY A 237 -8.89 17.91 0.26
C GLY A 237 -8.24 16.79 1.10
N HIS A 238 -7.12 17.07 1.78
CA HIS A 238 -6.34 16.08 2.57
C HIS A 238 -7.10 15.56 3.80
N ILE A 239 -8.15 16.28 4.19
CA ILE A 239 -8.88 16.09 5.44
C ILE A 239 -9.82 14.89 5.36
N ASP A 240 -10.43 14.57 4.21
CA ASP A 240 -11.47 13.54 4.12
C ASP A 240 -10.94 12.10 3.95
N GLN A 241 -9.81 11.90 3.25
CA GLN A 241 -9.16 10.59 3.14
C GLN A 241 -8.46 10.16 4.44
N ILE A 242 -7.83 11.11 5.13
CA ILE A 242 -7.27 10.89 6.47
C ILE A 242 -8.39 10.61 7.47
N LYS A 243 -9.55 11.27 7.36
CA LYS A 243 -10.73 10.92 8.15
C LYS A 243 -11.17 9.48 7.89
N GLN A 244 -11.23 9.03 6.63
CA GLN A 244 -11.74 7.68 6.31
C GLN A 244 -10.81 6.56 6.81
N THR A 245 -9.49 6.68 6.61
CA THR A 245 -8.51 5.72 7.12
C THR A 245 -8.45 5.72 8.64
N ASN A 246 -8.43 6.91 9.26
CA ASN A 246 -8.42 7.01 10.72
C ASN A 246 -9.76 6.53 11.32
N ALA A 247 -10.89 6.77 10.65
CA ALA A 247 -12.18 6.22 11.03
C ALA A 247 -12.16 4.68 10.96
N GLY A 248 -11.61 4.08 9.89
CA GLY A 248 -11.47 2.62 9.80
C GLY A 248 -10.63 2.03 10.94
N VAL A 249 -9.52 2.68 11.29
CA VAL A 249 -8.65 2.26 12.42
C VAL A 249 -9.38 2.39 13.75
N VAL A 250 -10.03 3.53 13.99
CA VAL A 250 -10.80 3.78 15.23
C VAL A 250 -11.96 2.80 15.36
N TYR A 251 -12.71 2.56 14.27
CA TYR A 251 -13.81 1.60 14.23
C TYR A 251 -13.33 0.19 14.61
N ARG A 252 -12.23 -0.28 14.01
CA ARG A 252 -11.64 -1.59 14.32
C ARG A 252 -11.15 -1.70 15.75
N LEU A 253 -10.60 -0.63 16.32
CA LEU A 253 -10.16 -0.63 17.72
C LEU A 253 -11.36 -0.66 18.68
N ILE A 254 -12.47 0.00 18.34
CA ILE A 254 -13.72 -0.10 19.11
C ILE A 254 -14.30 -1.52 19.00
N ASP A 255 -14.27 -2.13 17.81
CA ASP A 255 -14.71 -3.51 17.57
C ASP A 255 -13.93 -4.51 18.44
N THR A 256 -12.60 -4.39 18.45
CA THR A 256 -11.70 -5.35 19.10
C THR A 256 -11.51 -5.13 20.60
N HIS A 257 -11.65 -3.89 21.09
CA HIS A 257 -11.37 -3.53 22.49
C HIS A 257 -12.57 -2.93 23.23
N GLY A 258 -13.75 -2.86 22.59
CA GLY A 258 -14.97 -2.33 23.20
C GLY A 258 -15.42 -3.12 24.44
N PRO A 259 -15.89 -2.48 25.53
CA PRO A 259 -15.95 -1.04 25.77
C PRO A 259 -14.57 -0.38 25.91
N VAL A 260 -14.28 0.64 25.09
CA VAL A 260 -12.98 1.33 25.09
C VAL A 260 -13.13 2.83 25.29
N SER A 261 -12.26 3.44 26.11
CA SER A 261 -12.28 4.88 26.35
C SER A 261 -11.67 5.68 25.18
N ARG A 262 -12.09 6.94 25.00
CA ARG A 262 -11.48 7.85 24.01
C ARG A 262 -9.98 8.07 24.25
N ILE A 263 -9.54 7.98 25.51
CA ILE A 263 -8.13 8.11 25.89
C ILE A 263 -7.33 6.90 25.41
N ASP A 264 -7.87 5.70 25.60
CA ASP A 264 -7.20 4.48 25.15
C ASP A 264 -7.23 4.34 23.63
N LEU A 265 -8.32 4.77 22.97
CA LEU A 265 -8.36 4.87 21.50
C LEU A 265 -7.28 5.80 20.95
N SER A 266 -7.06 6.95 21.59
CA SER A 266 -5.98 7.89 21.20
C SER A 266 -4.61 7.23 21.29
N ARG A 267 -4.36 6.45 22.36
CA ARG A 267 -3.10 5.71 22.56
C ARG A 267 -2.93 4.57 21.55
N LEU A 268 -3.97 3.75 21.36
CA LEU A 268 -3.95 2.57 20.49
C LEU A 268 -3.88 2.95 19.01
N ALA A 269 -4.64 3.96 18.58
CA ALA A 269 -4.65 4.45 17.20
C ALA A 269 -3.46 5.36 16.89
N GLN A 270 -2.69 5.79 17.89
CA GLN A 270 -1.65 6.82 17.77
C GLN A 270 -2.15 8.14 17.16
N LEU A 271 -3.40 8.51 17.49
CA LEU A 271 -4.04 9.73 17.02
C LEU A 271 -4.23 10.73 18.16
N ALA A 272 -4.16 12.04 17.87
CA ALA A 272 -4.39 13.08 18.87
C ALA A 272 -5.82 12.98 19.48
N PRO A 273 -6.01 13.32 20.78
CA PRO A 273 -7.32 13.24 21.44
C PRO A 273 -8.44 14.04 20.74
N ALA A 274 -8.11 15.17 20.14
CA ALA A 274 -9.06 15.99 19.38
C ALA A 274 -9.54 15.27 18.10
N SER A 275 -8.66 14.54 17.42
CA SER A 275 -9.00 13.74 16.23
C SER A 275 -9.93 12.58 16.58
N ILE A 276 -9.65 11.86 17.67
CA ILE A 276 -10.54 10.81 18.19
C ILE A 276 -11.92 11.38 18.52
N THR A 277 -11.98 12.53 19.20
CA THR A 277 -13.26 13.16 19.57
C THR A 277 -14.11 13.47 18.34
N LYS A 278 -13.49 13.96 17.26
CA LYS A 278 -14.19 14.27 16.00
C LYS A 278 -14.64 13.01 15.26
N ILE A 279 -13.76 12.03 15.09
CA ILE A 279 -14.08 10.75 14.41
C ILE A 279 -15.22 10.02 15.14
N VAL A 280 -15.12 9.91 16.47
CA VAL A 280 -16.15 9.27 17.29
C VAL A 280 -17.46 10.03 17.21
N ARG A 281 -17.43 11.36 17.16
CA ARG A 281 -18.66 12.16 16.99
C ARG A 281 -19.33 11.88 15.65
N GLU A 282 -18.58 11.84 14.56
CA GLU A 282 -19.10 11.48 13.23
C GLU A 282 -19.68 10.06 13.21
N MET A 283 -19.04 9.10 13.90
CA MET A 283 -19.57 7.73 14.05
C MET A 283 -20.82 7.65 14.92
N LEU A 284 -20.92 8.45 16.00
CA LEU A 284 -22.13 8.54 16.83
C LEU A 284 -23.29 9.15 16.01
N GLU A 285 -23.02 10.23 15.27
CA GLU A 285 -24.02 10.86 14.37
C GLU A 285 -24.46 9.87 13.27
N ALA A 286 -23.54 9.08 12.71
CA ALA A 286 -23.85 8.01 11.77
C ALA A 286 -24.54 6.79 12.40
N HIS A 287 -24.57 6.67 13.74
CA HIS A 287 -25.05 5.51 14.49
C HIS A 287 -24.23 4.23 14.22
N LEU A 288 -22.92 4.36 14.03
CA LEU A 288 -21.98 3.24 13.87
C LEU A 288 -21.35 2.80 15.21
N VAL A 289 -21.42 3.67 16.23
CA VAL A 289 -20.93 3.43 17.60
C VAL A 289 -21.92 3.99 18.60
N GLN A 290 -21.89 3.49 19.83
CA GLN A 290 -22.68 3.96 20.97
C GLN A 290 -21.83 4.14 22.22
N GLU A 291 -22.29 5.01 23.13
CA GLU A 291 -21.65 5.24 24.43
C GLU A 291 -22.20 4.26 25.48
N THR A 292 -21.31 3.66 26.28
CA THR A 292 -21.64 2.76 27.38
C THR A 292 -20.87 3.13 28.64
N GLU A 293 -21.34 2.73 29.83
CA GLU A 293 -20.58 2.89 31.06
C GLU A 293 -19.50 1.80 31.19
N ILE A 294 -18.26 2.20 31.50
CA ILE A 294 -17.18 1.29 31.88
C ILE A 294 -17.23 1.12 33.39
N GLN A 295 -17.56 -0.08 33.86
CA GLN A 295 -17.42 -0.43 35.28
C GLN A 295 -15.96 -0.78 35.57
N ASP A 296 -15.26 0.11 36.26
CA ASP A 296 -13.91 -0.16 36.74
C ASP A 296 -13.97 -0.52 38.24
N PRO A 297 -13.71 -1.79 38.64
CA PRO A 297 -13.76 -2.21 40.03
C PRO A 297 -12.58 -1.62 40.82
N GLY A 298 -12.70 -0.35 41.20
CA GLY A 298 -11.70 0.36 42.00
C GLY A 298 -11.74 1.90 41.89
N SER A 299 -12.45 2.45 40.90
CA SER A 299 -12.47 3.91 40.68
C SER A 299 -13.55 4.59 41.52
N ARG A 300 -13.14 5.46 42.46
CA ARG A 300 -14.03 6.41 43.15
C ARG A 300 -14.13 7.69 42.34
N GLY A 301 -15.06 7.74 41.39
CA GLY A 301 -15.34 8.89 40.53
C GLY A 301 -16.55 8.67 39.62
N ARG A 302 -16.94 9.68 38.81
CA ARG A 302 -18.01 9.53 37.80
C ARG A 302 -17.63 8.37 36.85
N PRO A 303 -18.56 7.44 36.52
CA PRO A 303 -18.28 6.31 35.64
C PRO A 303 -17.62 6.77 34.34
N ALA A 304 -16.57 6.06 33.90
CA ALA A 304 -15.90 6.39 32.65
C ALA A 304 -16.79 5.98 31.46
N VAL A 305 -16.94 6.86 30.48
CA VAL A 305 -17.74 6.59 29.27
C VAL A 305 -16.87 5.86 28.25
N GLY A 306 -17.27 4.63 27.94
CA GLY A 306 -16.68 3.79 26.91
C GLY A 306 -17.47 3.86 25.60
N LEU A 307 -16.83 3.42 24.53
CA LEU A 307 -17.42 3.29 23.21
C LEU A 307 -17.50 1.81 22.85
N MET A 308 -18.63 1.43 22.25
CA MET A 308 -18.84 0.13 21.62
C MET A 308 -19.42 0.33 20.22
N LEU A 309 -19.29 -0.67 19.36
CA LEU A 309 -19.95 -0.63 18.07
C LEU A 309 -21.48 -0.69 18.23
N GLU A 310 -22.17 0.04 17.38
CA GLU A 310 -23.60 -0.15 17.16
C GLU A 310 -23.75 -1.09 15.96
N THR A 311 -24.19 -2.32 16.23
CA THR A 311 -24.25 -3.38 15.22
C THR A 311 -25.68 -3.73 14.85
N GLU A 312 -26.64 -3.59 15.76
CA GLU A 312 -28.02 -4.07 15.56
C GLU A 312 -28.80 -3.22 14.55
N ALA A 313 -28.49 -1.93 14.44
CA ALA A 313 -29.13 -1.01 13.50
C ALA A 313 -28.63 -1.12 12.04
N TRP A 314 -27.67 -2.00 11.77
CA TRP A 314 -27.02 -2.14 10.47
C TRP A 314 -26.98 -3.60 10.04
N HIS A 315 -27.57 -3.86 8.88
CA HIS A 315 -27.66 -5.20 8.34
C HIS A 315 -26.85 -5.37 7.05
N TYR A 316 -26.49 -6.61 6.74
CA TYR A 316 -26.11 -7.05 5.41
C TYR A 316 -26.84 -8.35 5.09
N LEU A 317 -27.02 -8.61 3.79
CA LEU A 317 -27.64 -9.84 3.32
C LEU A 317 -26.56 -10.83 2.91
N SER A 318 -26.56 -12.01 3.49
CA SER A 318 -25.71 -13.12 3.07
C SER A 318 -26.54 -14.13 2.29
N ILE A 319 -26.11 -14.48 1.08
CA ILE A 319 -26.78 -15.39 0.18
C ILE A 319 -25.85 -16.57 -0.09
N ARG A 320 -26.40 -17.77 -0.08
CA ARG A 320 -25.70 -18.95 -0.56
C ARG A 320 -26.52 -19.66 -1.63
N LEU A 321 -25.86 -19.99 -2.74
CA LEU A 321 -26.41 -20.84 -3.79
C LEU A 321 -25.83 -22.25 -3.67
N SER A 322 -26.69 -23.24 -3.52
CA SER A 322 -26.33 -24.66 -3.46
C SER A 322 -27.12 -25.43 -4.54
N ARG A 323 -26.96 -26.76 -4.59
CA ARG A 323 -27.68 -27.60 -5.53
C ARG A 323 -29.18 -27.59 -5.22
N GLY A 324 -29.97 -26.98 -6.08
CA GLY A 324 -31.43 -27.01 -5.97
C GLY A 324 -32.02 -26.07 -4.91
N GLU A 325 -31.21 -25.24 -4.24
CA GLU A 325 -31.64 -24.40 -3.11
C GLU A 325 -30.90 -23.05 -3.10
N ILE A 326 -31.54 -22.04 -2.50
CA ILE A 326 -30.95 -20.75 -2.13
C ILE A 326 -31.22 -20.45 -0.65
N SER A 327 -30.17 -20.14 0.10
CA SER A 327 -30.27 -19.66 1.48
C SER A 327 -30.01 -18.17 1.52
N LEU A 328 -30.90 -17.40 2.16
CA LEU A 328 -30.80 -15.96 2.35
C LEU A 328 -30.86 -15.65 3.85
N GLY A 329 -29.82 -14.99 4.37
CA GLY A 329 -29.65 -14.72 5.78
C GLY A 329 -29.36 -13.24 6.01
N LEU A 330 -30.28 -12.55 6.68
CA LEU A 330 -30.06 -11.19 7.14
C LEU A 330 -29.26 -11.22 8.44
N ARG A 331 -28.16 -10.48 8.48
CA ARG A 331 -27.25 -10.44 9.62
C ARG A 331 -26.93 -9.01 10.00
N ASP A 332 -26.67 -8.80 11.28
CA ASP A 332 -26.15 -7.53 11.77
C ASP A 332 -24.64 -7.40 11.52
N LEU A 333 -24.03 -6.24 11.78
CA LEU A 333 -22.59 -6.05 11.55
C LEU A 333 -21.68 -6.92 12.44
N SER A 334 -22.18 -7.44 13.56
CA SER A 334 -21.48 -8.45 14.37
C SER A 334 -21.56 -9.86 13.75
N SER A 335 -22.26 -9.99 12.62
CA SER A 335 -22.60 -11.24 11.94
C SER A 335 -23.60 -12.13 12.68
N LYS A 336 -24.25 -11.62 13.72
CA LYS A 336 -25.36 -12.32 14.40
C LYS A 336 -26.54 -12.43 13.45
N LEU A 337 -27.17 -13.60 13.45
CA LEU A 337 -28.29 -13.90 12.57
C LEU A 337 -29.56 -13.20 13.05
N VAL A 338 -30.18 -12.41 12.16
CA VAL A 338 -31.49 -11.77 12.39
C VAL A 338 -32.60 -12.71 11.92
N VAL A 339 -32.49 -13.18 10.68
CA VAL A 339 -33.42 -14.15 10.08
C VAL A 339 -32.75 -14.86 8.91
N GLU A 340 -33.08 -16.13 8.69
CA GLU A 340 -32.62 -16.93 7.55
C GLU A 340 -33.79 -17.69 6.95
N ASP A 341 -33.85 -17.70 5.62
CA ASP A 341 -34.72 -18.58 4.86
C ASP A 341 -33.89 -19.46 3.94
N THR A 342 -34.32 -20.71 3.76
CA THR A 342 -33.87 -21.56 2.66
C THR A 342 -35.07 -21.84 1.77
N VAL A 343 -34.91 -21.61 0.47
CA VAL A 343 -35.97 -21.74 -0.53
C VAL A 343 -35.50 -22.67 -1.64
N ASP A 344 -36.42 -23.48 -2.16
CA ASP A 344 -36.15 -24.32 -3.33
C ASP A 344 -35.78 -23.45 -4.54
N LEU A 345 -34.70 -23.82 -5.21
CA LEU A 345 -34.24 -23.25 -6.46
C LEU A 345 -33.96 -24.40 -7.46
N PRO A 346 -35.01 -25.03 -8.03
CA PRO A 346 -34.87 -26.18 -8.94
C PRO A 346 -33.80 -25.98 -10.03
N THR A 347 -33.00 -27.01 -10.31
CA THR A 347 -31.96 -26.96 -11.36
C THR A 347 -32.55 -26.97 -12.76
N ASP A 348 -33.71 -27.60 -12.93
CA ASP A 348 -34.36 -27.85 -14.21
C ASP A 348 -35.55 -26.90 -14.43
N ASP A 349 -35.31 -25.60 -14.24
CA ASP A 349 -36.33 -24.56 -14.42
C ASP A 349 -36.12 -23.85 -15.77
N PRO A 350 -37.19 -23.60 -16.56
CA PRO A 350 -37.07 -22.87 -17.82
C PRO A 350 -36.72 -21.38 -17.65
N GLN A 351 -36.95 -20.79 -16.47
CA GLN A 351 -36.59 -19.39 -16.20
C GLN A 351 -35.09 -19.25 -15.93
N PRO A 352 -34.42 -18.19 -16.45
CA PRO A 352 -33.02 -17.93 -16.19
C PRO A 352 -32.71 -17.84 -14.69
N LEU A 353 -31.62 -18.46 -14.25
CA LEU A 353 -31.20 -18.47 -12.84
C LEU A 353 -31.09 -17.07 -12.24
N LEU A 354 -30.56 -16.10 -13.00
CA LEU A 354 -30.40 -14.72 -12.55
C LEU A 354 -31.74 -14.09 -12.14
N GLU A 355 -32.77 -14.22 -12.97
CA GLU A 355 -34.11 -13.65 -12.70
C GLU A 355 -34.72 -14.28 -11.46
N ARG A 356 -34.53 -15.60 -11.30
CA ARG A 356 -35.00 -16.35 -10.14
C ARG A 356 -34.29 -15.90 -8.87
N ILE A 357 -32.98 -15.65 -8.90
CA ILE A 357 -32.23 -15.11 -7.75
C ILE A 357 -32.75 -13.72 -7.37
N LEU A 358 -32.90 -12.82 -8.34
CA LEU A 358 -33.44 -11.47 -8.12
C LEU A 358 -34.83 -11.53 -7.47
N PHE A 359 -35.70 -12.39 -8.01
CA PHE A 359 -37.03 -12.62 -7.45
C PHE A 359 -36.97 -13.11 -6.00
N GLN A 360 -36.10 -14.08 -5.68
CA GLN A 360 -35.98 -14.59 -4.30
C GLN A 360 -35.46 -13.52 -3.32
N VAL A 361 -34.54 -12.65 -3.76
CA VAL A 361 -34.06 -11.51 -2.97
C VAL A 361 -35.20 -10.53 -2.69
N ASP A 362 -36.01 -10.18 -3.70
CA ASP A 362 -37.19 -9.32 -3.52
C ASP A 362 -38.19 -9.94 -2.54
N GLN A 363 -38.52 -11.23 -2.72
CA GLN A 363 -39.44 -11.94 -1.83
C GLN A 363 -38.91 -12.02 -0.41
N PHE A 364 -37.60 -12.13 -0.22
CA PHE A 364 -36.98 -12.12 1.10
C PHE A 364 -37.17 -10.77 1.80
N PHE A 365 -36.90 -9.66 1.11
CA PHE A 365 -37.10 -8.32 1.68
C PHE A 365 -38.58 -8.01 1.93
N ILE A 366 -39.49 -8.44 1.06
CA ILE A 366 -40.93 -8.27 1.27
C ILE A 366 -41.39 -9.03 2.52
N ARG A 367 -40.96 -10.30 2.68
CA ARG A 367 -41.34 -11.14 3.83
C ARG A 367 -40.80 -10.61 5.16
N HIS A 368 -39.59 -10.06 5.16
CA HIS A 368 -38.90 -9.63 6.38
C HIS A 368 -38.78 -8.11 6.52
N GLN A 369 -39.63 -7.34 5.83
CA GLN A 369 -39.57 -5.87 5.82
C GLN A 369 -39.58 -5.25 7.24
N GLN A 370 -40.31 -5.86 8.18
CA GLN A 370 -40.40 -5.38 9.57
C GLN A 370 -39.13 -5.64 10.40
N LYS A 371 -38.24 -6.52 9.93
CA LYS A 371 -36.96 -6.84 10.59
C LYS A 371 -35.77 -6.17 9.90
N LEU A 372 -36.00 -5.47 8.77
CA LEU A 372 -34.95 -4.88 7.97
C LEU A 372 -34.63 -3.47 8.47
N GLU A 373 -33.42 -3.31 9.00
CA GLU A 373 -32.79 -2.01 9.25
C GLU A 373 -31.93 -1.58 8.04
N ARG A 374 -30.89 -0.78 8.25
CA ARG A 374 -30.06 -0.21 7.17
C ARG A 374 -29.21 -1.30 6.50
N LEU A 375 -29.54 -1.64 5.26
CA LEU A 375 -28.77 -2.60 4.46
C LEU A 375 -27.48 -1.97 3.94
N THR A 376 -26.34 -2.61 4.22
CA THR A 376 -25.00 -2.12 3.86
C THR A 376 -24.41 -2.82 2.63
N ALA A 377 -24.66 -4.11 2.46
CA ALA A 377 -24.09 -4.93 1.40
C ALA A 377 -24.86 -6.24 1.18
N ILE A 378 -24.55 -6.92 0.07
CA ILE A 378 -24.95 -8.30 -0.21
C ILE A 378 -23.68 -9.14 -0.40
N ALA A 379 -23.56 -10.26 0.30
CA ALA A 379 -22.45 -11.20 0.16
C ALA A 379 -22.97 -12.55 -0.32
N ILE A 380 -22.45 -13.05 -1.44
CA ILE A 380 -22.93 -14.24 -2.12
C ILE A 380 -21.84 -15.31 -2.13
N THR A 381 -22.19 -16.52 -1.72
CA THR A 381 -21.32 -17.69 -1.81
C THR A 381 -21.92 -18.76 -2.69
N LEU A 382 -21.11 -19.34 -3.57
CA LEU A 382 -21.54 -20.36 -4.50
C LEU A 382 -20.37 -21.22 -5.00
N PRO A 383 -20.62 -22.47 -5.41
CA PRO A 383 -19.62 -23.29 -6.08
C PRO A 383 -19.53 -22.92 -7.58
N GLY A 384 -18.33 -22.92 -8.14
CA GLY A 384 -18.14 -22.68 -9.58
C GLY A 384 -16.93 -21.82 -9.92
N ILE A 385 -16.82 -21.46 -11.20
CA ILE A 385 -15.76 -20.59 -11.72
C ILE A 385 -16.28 -19.15 -11.69
N ILE A 386 -15.63 -18.28 -10.91
CA ILE A 386 -16.14 -16.95 -10.57
C ILE A 386 -15.05 -15.90 -10.81
N ASP A 387 -15.35 -14.85 -11.56
CA ASP A 387 -14.60 -13.58 -11.49
C ASP A 387 -15.16 -12.78 -10.31
N THR A 388 -14.54 -12.95 -9.14
CA THR A 388 -14.95 -12.33 -7.88
C THR A 388 -14.85 -10.80 -7.92
N VAL A 389 -14.05 -10.24 -8.82
CA VAL A 389 -13.88 -8.78 -8.95
C VAL A 389 -14.96 -8.16 -9.81
N ARG A 390 -15.36 -8.83 -10.90
CA ARG A 390 -16.48 -8.37 -11.74
C ARG A 390 -17.84 -8.85 -11.22
N GLY A 391 -17.85 -9.80 -10.28
CA GLY A 391 -19.07 -10.47 -9.84
C GLY A 391 -19.72 -11.30 -10.95
N VAL A 392 -18.91 -11.90 -11.83
CA VAL A 392 -19.39 -12.71 -12.96
C VAL A 392 -19.16 -14.19 -12.66
N ILE A 393 -20.19 -15.00 -12.89
CA ILE A 393 -20.14 -16.45 -12.72
C ILE A 393 -19.97 -17.07 -14.10
N HIS A 394 -18.77 -17.57 -14.39
CA HIS A 394 -18.46 -18.17 -15.68
C HIS A 394 -19.17 -19.51 -15.85
N ARG A 395 -19.13 -20.37 -14.83
CA ARG A 395 -19.72 -21.72 -14.83
C ARG A 395 -20.10 -22.14 -13.40
N MET A 396 -21.14 -22.96 -13.27
CA MET A 396 -21.51 -23.62 -12.00
C MET A 396 -21.75 -25.13 -12.20
N PRO A 397 -21.54 -25.98 -11.18
CA PRO A 397 -21.73 -27.43 -11.31
C PRO A 397 -23.19 -27.88 -11.50
N PHE A 398 -24.15 -27.16 -10.90
CA PHE A 398 -25.55 -27.63 -10.77
C PHE A 398 -26.56 -26.87 -11.64
N TYR A 399 -26.16 -25.74 -12.21
CA TYR A 399 -27.02 -24.89 -13.01
C TYR A 399 -26.35 -24.59 -14.34
N ASP A 400 -27.14 -24.52 -15.42
CA ASP A 400 -26.63 -24.14 -16.74
C ASP A 400 -26.42 -22.62 -16.80
N VAL A 401 -25.19 -22.22 -16.48
CA VAL A 401 -24.78 -20.81 -16.38
C VAL A 401 -23.56 -20.60 -17.26
N CYS A 402 -23.58 -19.51 -18.03
CA CYS A 402 -22.44 -19.04 -18.81
C CYS A 402 -22.31 -17.53 -18.67
N ASP A 403 -21.19 -17.07 -18.10
CA ASP A 403 -20.84 -15.64 -17.94
C ASP A 403 -21.97 -14.77 -17.33
N MET A 404 -22.63 -15.27 -16.28
CA MET A 404 -23.75 -14.59 -15.62
C MET A 404 -23.26 -13.41 -14.75
N PRO A 405 -23.66 -12.15 -15.02
CA PRO A 405 -23.19 -10.96 -14.31
C PRO A 405 -23.97 -10.71 -13.02
N LEU A 406 -23.94 -11.68 -12.09
CA LEU A 406 -24.76 -11.65 -10.88
C LEU A 406 -24.48 -10.42 -9.99
N GLY A 407 -23.21 -10.03 -9.84
CA GLY A 407 -22.81 -8.92 -8.97
C GLY A 407 -23.34 -7.58 -9.48
N GLU A 408 -23.15 -7.29 -10.76
CA GLU A 408 -23.66 -6.07 -11.39
C GLU A 408 -25.20 -6.04 -11.38
N ALA A 409 -25.85 -7.15 -11.73
CA ALA A 409 -27.31 -7.23 -11.76
C ALA A 409 -27.94 -6.98 -10.39
N LEU A 410 -27.46 -7.65 -9.33
CA LEU A 410 -27.96 -7.41 -7.97
C LEU A 410 -27.59 -6.03 -7.43
N GLY A 411 -26.39 -5.53 -7.75
CA GLY A 411 -25.96 -4.19 -7.34
C GLY A 411 -26.83 -3.09 -7.93
N ASN A 412 -27.15 -3.18 -9.22
CA ASN A 412 -28.08 -2.27 -9.89
C ASN A 412 -29.51 -2.41 -9.38
N HIS A 413 -29.93 -3.64 -9.03
CA HIS A 413 -31.29 -3.91 -8.54
C HIS A 413 -31.53 -3.41 -7.11
N THR A 414 -30.51 -3.47 -6.24
CA THR A 414 -30.64 -3.18 -4.81
C THR A 414 -29.96 -1.88 -4.35
N GLY A 415 -29.06 -1.32 -5.16
CA GLY A 415 -28.33 -0.09 -4.84
C GLY A 415 -27.24 -0.25 -3.77
N VAL A 416 -26.92 -1.49 -3.37
CA VAL A 416 -25.86 -1.80 -2.39
C VAL A 416 -24.73 -2.61 -3.04
N PRO A 417 -23.50 -2.53 -2.52
CA PRO A 417 -22.38 -3.32 -3.03
C PRO A 417 -22.63 -4.83 -2.89
N VAL A 418 -22.22 -5.58 -3.91
CA VAL A 418 -22.36 -7.05 -3.97
C VAL A 418 -20.99 -7.70 -4.03
N PHE A 419 -20.73 -8.60 -3.09
CA PHE A 419 -19.50 -9.38 -3.02
C PHE A 419 -19.81 -10.83 -3.35
N ILE A 420 -19.02 -11.46 -4.21
CA ILE A 420 -19.21 -12.87 -4.60
C ILE A 420 -17.92 -13.63 -4.32
N GLN A 421 -18.04 -14.80 -3.69
CA GLN A 421 -16.91 -15.67 -3.40
C GLN A 421 -17.24 -17.14 -3.58
N HIS A 422 -16.21 -17.94 -3.85
CA HIS A 422 -16.35 -19.39 -3.87
C HIS A 422 -16.69 -19.94 -2.47
N ASP A 423 -17.51 -20.99 -2.41
CA ASP A 423 -18.04 -21.52 -1.14
C ASP A 423 -16.95 -22.06 -0.20
N ILE A 424 -15.98 -22.81 -0.68
CA ILE A 424 -14.86 -23.36 0.11
C ILE A 424 -14.01 -22.23 0.68
N SER A 425 -13.71 -21.21 -0.14
CA SER A 425 -12.94 -20.04 0.26
C SER A 425 -13.66 -19.26 1.36
N ALA A 426 -14.94 -18.97 1.15
CA ALA A 426 -15.75 -18.22 2.10
C ALA A 426 -15.97 -19.00 3.41
N TRP A 427 -16.13 -20.33 3.34
CA TRP A 427 -16.19 -21.17 4.53
C TRP A 427 -14.85 -21.17 5.29
N THR A 428 -13.73 -21.27 4.57
CA THR A 428 -12.39 -21.20 5.17
C THR A 428 -12.18 -19.88 5.90
N MET A 429 -12.63 -18.77 5.32
CA MET A 429 -12.62 -17.46 5.98
C MET A 429 -13.51 -17.43 7.22
N ALA A 430 -14.69 -18.05 7.17
CA ALA A 430 -15.59 -18.13 8.32
C ALA A 430 -14.99 -18.93 9.48
N GLU A 431 -14.29 -20.05 9.20
CA GLU A 431 -13.57 -20.78 10.23
C GLU A 431 -12.44 -19.94 10.84
N GLY A 432 -11.73 -19.14 10.02
CA GLY A 432 -10.65 -18.27 10.50
C GLY A 432 -11.13 -17.09 11.35
N LEU A 433 -12.32 -16.55 11.06
CA LEU A 433 -12.89 -15.43 11.81
C LEU A 433 -13.68 -15.89 13.05
N PHE A 434 -14.41 -16.99 12.95
CA PHE A 434 -15.45 -17.37 13.94
C PHE A 434 -15.40 -18.83 14.40
N GLY A 435 -14.59 -19.67 13.75
CA GLY A 435 -14.65 -21.12 13.91
C GLY A 435 -13.38 -21.74 14.45
N ALA A 436 -13.12 -22.97 14.04
CA ALA A 436 -12.09 -23.84 14.62
C ALA A 436 -10.66 -23.32 14.37
N SER A 437 -10.46 -22.49 13.35
CA SER A 437 -9.15 -21.91 13.03
C SER A 437 -8.93 -20.49 13.54
N GLN A 438 -9.82 -19.97 14.40
CA GLN A 438 -9.64 -18.66 15.00
C GLN A 438 -8.29 -18.55 15.74
N GLY A 439 -7.53 -17.49 15.41
CA GLY A 439 -6.21 -17.21 15.99
C GLY A 439 -5.05 -17.96 15.34
N ALA A 440 -5.30 -18.93 14.45
CA ALA A 440 -4.25 -19.57 13.66
C ALA A 440 -3.91 -18.71 12.43
N ARG A 441 -2.61 -18.63 12.09
CA ARG A 441 -2.13 -17.90 10.91
C ARG A 441 -2.05 -18.77 9.67
N ASP A 442 -1.73 -20.05 9.85
CA ASP A 442 -1.48 -20.98 8.75
C ASP A 442 -2.40 -22.19 8.88
N VAL A 443 -3.35 -22.31 7.96
CA VAL A 443 -4.47 -23.26 8.05
C VAL A 443 -4.72 -23.86 6.68
N ILE A 444 -4.96 -25.17 6.63
CA ILE A 444 -5.52 -25.83 5.46
C ILE A 444 -6.90 -26.35 5.85
N GLN A 445 -7.95 -25.91 5.17
CA GLN A 445 -9.26 -26.51 5.27
C GLN A 445 -9.49 -27.40 4.05
N VAL A 446 -9.75 -28.68 4.27
CA VAL A 446 -10.14 -29.63 3.23
C VAL A 446 -11.64 -29.84 3.30
N VAL A 447 -12.33 -29.65 2.19
CA VAL A 447 -13.76 -29.92 2.06
C VAL A 447 -13.94 -31.21 1.30
N ILE A 448 -14.66 -32.16 1.90
CA ILE A 448 -15.02 -33.45 1.30
C ILE A 448 -16.54 -33.56 1.34
N ASP A 449 -17.17 -33.15 0.25
CA ASP A 449 -18.62 -33.19 0.09
C ASP A 449 -18.96 -33.73 -1.32
N HIS A 450 -19.94 -33.14 -2.02
CA HIS A 450 -20.15 -33.39 -3.45
C HIS A 450 -18.87 -33.15 -4.26
N ASN A 451 -18.12 -32.10 -3.92
CA ASN A 451 -16.81 -31.82 -4.48
C ASN A 451 -15.72 -32.01 -3.43
N VAL A 452 -14.48 -32.19 -3.88
CA VAL A 452 -13.29 -32.21 -3.03
C VAL A 452 -12.41 -31.02 -3.35
N GLY A 453 -12.23 -30.13 -2.38
CA GLY A 453 -11.40 -28.95 -2.56
C GLY A 453 -10.74 -28.51 -1.27
N ALA A 454 -9.92 -27.46 -1.35
CA ALA A 454 -9.27 -26.90 -0.18
C ALA A 454 -9.33 -25.37 -0.17
N GLY A 455 -9.34 -24.82 1.03
CA GLY A 455 -8.96 -23.43 1.29
C GLY A 455 -7.66 -23.42 2.08
N VAL A 456 -6.79 -22.47 1.77
CA VAL A 456 -5.51 -22.31 2.46
C VAL A 456 -5.43 -20.90 3.00
N ILE A 457 -5.11 -20.75 4.27
CA ILE A 457 -4.75 -19.48 4.90
C ILE A 457 -3.25 -19.53 5.18
N THR A 458 -2.52 -18.50 4.82
CA THR A 458 -1.09 -18.32 5.11
C THR A 458 -0.87 -16.91 5.62
N ASP A 459 -0.15 -16.76 6.74
CA ASP A 459 0.02 -15.46 7.43
C ASP A 459 -1.31 -14.73 7.72
N GLY A 460 -2.38 -15.47 7.98
CA GLY A 460 -3.72 -14.94 8.26
C GLY A 460 -4.47 -14.46 7.02
N ARG A 461 -3.99 -14.75 5.80
CA ARG A 461 -4.62 -14.38 4.53
C ARG A 461 -5.03 -15.62 3.75
N LEU A 462 -6.23 -15.57 3.18
CA LEU A 462 -6.69 -16.62 2.27
C LEU A 462 -5.85 -16.60 0.98
N LEU A 463 -5.28 -17.74 0.63
CA LEU A 463 -4.59 -17.95 -0.63
C LEU A 463 -5.58 -17.75 -1.79
N HIS A 464 -5.14 -17.00 -2.82
CA HIS A 464 -5.97 -16.61 -3.97
C HIS A 464 -7.16 -15.69 -3.67
N ALA A 465 -7.18 -14.97 -2.55
CA ALA A 465 -8.25 -14.00 -2.24
C ALA A 465 -8.50 -12.96 -3.35
N GLY A 466 -7.47 -12.62 -4.15
CA GLY A 466 -7.54 -11.67 -5.25
C GLY A 466 -7.69 -12.26 -6.67
N SER A 467 -7.79 -13.57 -6.82
CA SER A 467 -7.93 -14.22 -8.14
C SER A 467 -9.18 -15.11 -8.22
N SER A 468 -9.57 -15.47 -9.44
CA SER A 468 -10.62 -16.44 -9.73
C SER A 468 -10.17 -17.90 -9.55
N SER A 469 -8.93 -18.12 -9.07
CA SER A 469 -8.31 -19.44 -8.97
C SER A 469 -8.54 -20.04 -7.59
N LEU A 470 -8.85 -21.34 -7.54
CA LEU A 470 -9.08 -22.09 -6.31
C LEU A 470 -7.96 -23.11 -6.08
N VAL A 471 -7.86 -23.58 -4.84
CA VAL A 471 -6.96 -24.68 -4.50
C VAL A 471 -7.67 -26.00 -4.82
N GLU A 472 -7.54 -26.42 -6.08
CA GLU A 472 -8.25 -27.55 -6.70
C GLU A 472 -7.61 -28.92 -6.38
N ILE A 473 -7.52 -29.27 -5.09
CA ILE A 473 -6.93 -30.56 -4.69
C ILE A 473 -7.71 -31.76 -5.22
N GLY A 474 -9.02 -31.63 -5.45
CA GLY A 474 -9.87 -32.68 -6.01
C GLY A 474 -9.40 -33.19 -7.36
N HIS A 475 -8.73 -32.34 -8.15
CA HIS A 475 -8.22 -32.70 -9.47
C HIS A 475 -6.77 -33.21 -9.47
N THR A 476 -6.13 -33.29 -8.31
CA THR A 476 -4.80 -33.89 -8.19
C THR A 476 -4.88 -35.39 -8.46
N GLN A 477 -4.02 -35.92 -9.33
CA GLN A 477 -4.00 -37.34 -9.67
C GLN A 477 -3.47 -38.16 -8.48
N VAL A 478 -4.26 -39.14 -8.04
CA VAL A 478 -3.95 -40.07 -6.95
C VAL A 478 -3.82 -41.51 -7.46
N ASP A 479 -4.60 -41.86 -8.48
CA ASP A 479 -4.51 -43.15 -9.18
C ASP A 479 -4.20 -42.92 -10.67
N PRO A 480 -2.98 -43.24 -11.14
CA PRO A 480 -2.61 -43.06 -12.55
C PRO A 480 -3.53 -43.79 -13.54
N TYR A 481 -4.23 -44.84 -13.09
CA TYR A 481 -5.11 -45.67 -13.91
C TYR A 481 -6.56 -45.65 -13.41
N GLY A 482 -6.91 -44.66 -12.60
CA GLY A 482 -8.21 -44.55 -11.95
C GLY A 482 -9.35 -44.14 -12.90
N LYS A 483 -10.55 -43.97 -12.33
CA LYS A 483 -11.74 -43.50 -13.04
C LYS A 483 -11.46 -42.19 -13.79
N ARG A 484 -12.06 -42.02 -14.96
CA ARG A 484 -12.00 -40.76 -15.71
C ARG A 484 -12.78 -39.67 -14.95
N CYS A 485 -12.12 -38.54 -14.68
CA CYS A 485 -12.72 -37.38 -14.03
C CYS A 485 -13.38 -36.47 -15.07
N TYR A 486 -14.37 -35.66 -14.66
CA TYR A 486 -15.02 -34.70 -15.55
C TYR A 486 -14.07 -33.59 -16.04
N CYS A 487 -12.96 -33.33 -15.33
CA CYS A 487 -11.92 -32.40 -15.81
C CYS A 487 -11.13 -32.94 -17.01
N GLY A 488 -11.33 -34.21 -17.38
CA GLY A 488 -10.68 -34.88 -18.52
C GLY A 488 -9.51 -35.81 -18.15
N ASN A 489 -8.96 -35.66 -16.94
CA ASN A 489 -7.88 -36.50 -16.41
C ASN A 489 -8.36 -37.85 -15.85
N HIS A 490 -7.44 -38.68 -15.35
CA HIS A 490 -7.74 -39.99 -14.76
C HIS A 490 -7.27 -40.06 -13.29
N GLY A 491 -8.09 -40.70 -12.46
CA GLY A 491 -7.87 -40.97 -11.04
C GLY A 491 -7.55 -39.74 -10.21
N CYS A 492 -8.28 -38.66 -10.45
CA CYS A 492 -8.28 -37.48 -9.60
C CYS A 492 -8.80 -37.82 -8.19
N LEU A 493 -8.29 -37.15 -7.15
CA LEU A 493 -8.71 -37.34 -5.76
C LEU A 493 -10.23 -37.33 -5.59
N GLU A 494 -10.93 -36.44 -6.28
CA GLU A 494 -12.39 -36.29 -6.23
C GLU A 494 -13.14 -37.56 -6.67
N THR A 495 -12.61 -38.29 -7.67
CA THR A 495 -13.19 -39.56 -8.16
C THR A 495 -13.08 -40.72 -7.16
N ILE A 496 -12.41 -40.48 -6.05
CA ILE A 496 -12.15 -41.46 -4.99
C ILE A 496 -12.76 -40.98 -3.66
N ALA A 497 -12.63 -39.68 -3.35
CA ALA A 497 -12.92 -39.13 -2.03
C ALA A 497 -14.22 -38.33 -1.95
N SER A 498 -14.83 -37.90 -3.06
CA SER A 498 -16.14 -37.22 -3.01
C SER A 498 -17.20 -38.12 -2.39
N VAL A 499 -18.20 -37.53 -1.75
CA VAL A 499 -19.31 -38.25 -1.11
C VAL A 499 -19.97 -39.22 -2.09
N GLU A 500 -20.21 -38.79 -3.33
CA GLU A 500 -20.81 -39.65 -4.36
C GLU A 500 -19.90 -40.83 -4.71
N SER A 501 -18.60 -40.59 -4.93
CA SER A 501 -17.64 -41.66 -5.24
C SER A 501 -17.49 -42.67 -4.09
N VAL A 502 -17.57 -42.20 -2.85
CA VAL A 502 -17.51 -43.04 -1.65
C VAL A 502 -18.74 -43.93 -1.54
N LEU A 503 -19.95 -43.37 -1.79
CA LEU A 503 -21.19 -44.14 -1.76
C LEU A 503 -21.26 -45.13 -2.93
N GLU A 504 -20.82 -44.76 -4.13
CA GLU A 504 -20.69 -45.69 -5.26
C GLU A 504 -19.78 -46.88 -4.92
N LEU A 505 -18.60 -46.60 -4.33
CA LEU A 505 -17.66 -47.63 -3.92
C LEU A 505 -18.24 -48.53 -2.83
N ALA A 506 -18.96 -47.95 -1.87
CA ALA A 506 -19.66 -48.69 -0.83
C ALA A 506 -20.71 -49.62 -1.45
N GLN A 507 -21.58 -49.11 -2.32
CA GLN A 507 -22.60 -49.90 -3.01
C GLN A 507 -21.99 -51.06 -3.82
N GLN A 508 -20.90 -50.80 -4.54
CA GLN A 508 -20.19 -51.81 -5.32
C GLN A 508 -19.64 -52.92 -4.42
N ARG A 509 -18.97 -52.57 -3.32
CA ARG A 509 -18.35 -53.55 -2.40
C ARG A 509 -19.36 -54.25 -1.49
N MET A 510 -20.49 -53.62 -1.17
CA MET A 510 -21.59 -54.23 -0.44
C MET A 510 -22.11 -55.48 -1.14
N SER A 511 -22.18 -55.48 -2.47
CA SER A 511 -22.59 -56.65 -3.27
C SER A 511 -21.68 -57.87 -3.09
N GLN A 512 -20.44 -57.64 -2.67
CA GLN A 512 -19.41 -58.68 -2.46
C GLN A 512 -19.22 -59.03 -0.98
N SER A 513 -19.87 -58.30 -0.07
CA SER A 513 -19.74 -58.47 1.39
C SER A 513 -21.12 -58.69 2.02
N MET A 514 -21.57 -59.94 2.03
CA MET A 514 -22.87 -60.34 2.58
C MET A 514 -22.98 -60.15 4.10
N GLY A 515 -21.85 -60.03 4.80
CA GLY A 515 -21.80 -59.83 6.26
C GLY A 515 -21.83 -58.37 6.70
N SER A 516 -21.92 -57.41 5.77
CA SER A 516 -21.88 -55.98 6.13
C SER A 516 -23.19 -55.50 6.75
N MET A 517 -23.07 -54.67 7.80
CA MET A 517 -24.19 -53.99 8.45
C MET A 517 -24.86 -52.96 7.55
N LEU A 518 -24.21 -52.55 6.45
CA LEU A 518 -24.77 -51.59 5.50
C LEU A 518 -26.01 -52.10 4.77
N HIS A 519 -26.24 -53.42 4.71
CA HIS A 519 -27.45 -53.99 4.10
C HIS A 519 -28.73 -53.69 4.92
N GLY A 520 -28.60 -53.28 6.18
CA GLY A 520 -29.73 -53.09 7.09
C GLY A 520 -30.50 -51.77 6.93
N GLN A 521 -30.01 -50.85 6.11
CA GLN A 521 -30.59 -49.50 5.94
C GLN A 521 -30.20 -48.91 4.56
N PRO A 522 -30.93 -47.89 4.06
CA PRO A 522 -30.54 -47.21 2.82
C PRO A 522 -29.13 -46.64 2.92
N LEU A 523 -28.33 -46.84 1.87
CA LEU A 523 -26.96 -46.38 1.84
C LEU A 523 -26.90 -44.85 1.79
N SER A 524 -26.36 -44.25 2.85
CA SER A 524 -26.06 -42.83 2.97
C SER A 524 -24.71 -42.65 3.67
N VAL A 525 -24.22 -41.41 3.75
CA VAL A 525 -22.99 -41.12 4.50
C VAL A 525 -23.19 -41.40 5.98
N GLU A 526 -24.37 -41.08 6.52
CA GLU A 526 -24.73 -41.36 7.91
C GLU A 526 -24.72 -42.86 8.18
N SER A 527 -25.36 -43.67 7.34
CA SER A 527 -25.37 -45.12 7.52
C SER A 527 -23.97 -45.73 7.41
N LEU A 528 -23.13 -45.18 6.52
CA LEU A 528 -21.74 -45.58 6.33
C LEU A 528 -20.90 -45.29 7.59
N CYS A 529 -20.99 -44.06 8.12
CA CYS A 529 -20.29 -43.66 9.34
C CYS A 529 -20.75 -44.48 10.55
N ASP A 530 -22.06 -44.67 10.73
CA ASP A 530 -22.62 -45.42 11.86
C ASP A 530 -22.21 -46.90 11.84
N ALA A 531 -22.21 -47.52 10.66
CA ALA A 531 -21.73 -48.89 10.50
C ALA A 531 -20.22 -49.01 10.83
N ALA A 532 -19.39 -48.07 10.35
CA ALA A 532 -17.95 -48.08 10.63
C ALA A 532 -17.65 -47.94 12.13
N LEU A 533 -18.37 -47.05 12.83
CA LEU A 533 -18.26 -46.87 14.28
C LEU A 533 -18.78 -48.08 15.07
N SER A 534 -19.74 -48.82 14.51
CA SER A 534 -20.27 -50.07 15.09
C SER A 534 -19.36 -51.29 14.83
N GLY A 535 -18.23 -51.10 14.15
CA GLY A 535 -17.24 -52.16 13.90
C GLY A 535 -17.39 -52.89 12.57
N ASP A 536 -18.25 -52.42 11.65
CA ASP A 536 -18.35 -52.98 10.31
C ASP A 536 -17.03 -52.81 9.54
N LEU A 537 -16.41 -53.94 9.16
CA LEU A 537 -15.09 -53.94 8.53
C LEU A 537 -15.09 -53.29 7.15
N LEU A 538 -16.19 -53.43 6.37
CA LEU A 538 -16.28 -52.85 5.04
C LEU A 538 -16.37 -51.33 5.12
N ALA A 539 -17.28 -50.81 5.94
CA ALA A 539 -17.48 -49.39 6.14
C ALA A 539 -16.22 -48.73 6.71
N LYS A 540 -15.57 -49.39 7.69
CA LYS A 540 -14.30 -48.92 8.26
C LYS A 540 -13.18 -48.87 7.21
N ASP A 541 -13.03 -49.90 6.39
CA ASP A 541 -12.03 -49.96 5.32
C ASP A 541 -12.24 -48.86 4.27
N ILE A 542 -13.49 -48.58 3.89
CA ILE A 542 -13.83 -47.50 2.96
C ILE A 542 -13.42 -46.13 3.54
N ILE A 543 -13.80 -45.83 4.79
CA ILE A 543 -13.47 -44.54 5.43
C ILE A 543 -11.95 -44.38 5.62
N ILE A 544 -11.24 -45.46 5.98
CA ILE A 544 -9.77 -45.47 6.06
C ILE A 544 -9.17 -45.19 4.68
N GLY A 545 -9.68 -45.83 3.63
CA GLY A 545 -9.24 -45.60 2.24
C GLY A 545 -9.39 -44.13 1.81
N VAL A 546 -10.51 -43.49 2.16
CA VAL A 546 -10.69 -42.04 1.94
C VAL A 546 -9.63 -41.25 2.71
N GLY A 547 -9.46 -41.52 4.01
CA GLY A 547 -8.48 -40.84 4.85
C GLY A 547 -7.04 -40.97 4.35
N GLN A 548 -6.66 -42.14 3.82
CA GLN A 548 -5.34 -42.37 3.23
C GLN A 548 -5.12 -41.55 1.95
N ASN A 549 -6.10 -41.51 1.04
CA ASN A 549 -5.97 -40.77 -0.22
C ASN A 549 -5.95 -39.25 0.02
N VAL A 550 -6.82 -38.76 0.89
CA VAL A 550 -6.81 -37.34 1.32
C VAL A 550 -5.51 -37.03 2.07
N GLY A 551 -5.07 -37.92 2.96
CA GLY A 551 -3.84 -37.80 3.73
C GLY A 551 -2.58 -37.71 2.86
N ARG A 552 -2.52 -38.40 1.72
CA ARG A 552 -1.39 -38.31 0.77
C ARG A 552 -1.26 -36.91 0.19
N ILE A 553 -2.37 -36.32 -0.23
CA ILE A 553 -2.38 -34.96 -0.77
C ILE A 553 -2.10 -33.95 0.34
N LEU A 554 -2.69 -34.13 1.51
CA LEU A 554 -2.40 -33.28 2.67
C LEU A 554 -0.94 -33.34 3.10
N ALA A 555 -0.27 -34.49 3.02
CA ALA A 555 1.16 -34.58 3.33
C ALA A 555 2.01 -33.71 2.40
N ILE A 556 1.67 -33.69 1.09
CA ILE A 556 2.30 -32.77 0.12
C ILE A 556 2.03 -31.33 0.53
N MET A 557 0.78 -30.98 0.84
CA MET A 557 0.43 -29.62 1.23
C MET A 557 1.08 -29.19 2.55
N VAL A 558 1.26 -30.10 3.52
CA VAL A 558 1.98 -29.83 4.77
C VAL A 558 3.45 -29.49 4.48
N ASN A 559 4.08 -30.20 3.55
CA ASN A 559 5.44 -29.88 3.12
C ASN A 559 5.54 -28.52 2.42
N LEU A 560 4.48 -28.08 1.74
CA LEU A 560 4.46 -26.82 1.00
C LEU A 560 4.09 -25.61 1.88
N PHE A 561 3.12 -25.76 2.77
CA PHE A 561 2.50 -24.65 3.49
C PHE A 561 2.78 -24.64 5.00
N ASN A 562 3.33 -25.73 5.57
CA ASN A 562 3.64 -25.86 7.00
C ASN A 562 2.49 -25.34 7.91
N PRO A 563 1.27 -25.89 7.79
CA PRO A 563 0.12 -25.37 8.50
C PRO A 563 0.18 -25.70 10.00
N GLN A 564 -0.34 -24.78 10.80
CA GLN A 564 -0.58 -24.99 12.23
C GLN A 564 -1.78 -25.93 12.44
N LYS A 565 -2.81 -25.79 11.60
CA LYS A 565 -4.05 -26.56 11.69
C LYS A 565 -4.51 -27.06 10.33
N ILE A 566 -5.09 -28.26 10.32
CA ILE A 566 -5.83 -28.82 9.20
C ILE A 566 -7.27 -29.05 9.64
N LEU A 567 -8.21 -28.35 9.01
CA LEU A 567 -9.63 -28.54 9.23
C LEU A 567 -10.21 -29.48 8.17
N ILE A 568 -11.01 -30.45 8.59
CA ILE A 568 -11.77 -31.32 7.70
C ILE A 568 -13.22 -30.85 7.75
N GLY A 569 -13.74 -30.36 6.63
CA GLY A 569 -15.15 -30.03 6.43
C GLY A 569 -15.84 -31.14 5.64
N SER A 570 -16.50 -32.06 6.32
CA SER A 570 -17.14 -33.19 5.66
C SER A 570 -18.27 -33.81 6.48
N PRO A 571 -19.34 -34.32 5.84
CA PRO A 571 -20.29 -35.22 6.51
C PRO A 571 -19.60 -36.46 7.13
N LEU A 572 -18.45 -36.89 6.59
CA LEU A 572 -17.65 -37.99 7.13
C LEU A 572 -17.05 -37.70 8.51
N ASN A 573 -17.07 -36.46 8.99
CA ASN A 573 -16.66 -36.11 10.36
C ASN A 573 -17.51 -36.82 11.42
N ARG A 574 -18.69 -37.34 11.08
CA ARG A 574 -19.45 -38.24 11.96
C ARG A 574 -18.62 -39.45 12.39
N ALA A 575 -17.70 -39.92 11.55
CA ALA A 575 -16.72 -40.96 11.84
C ALA A 575 -15.28 -40.39 12.00
N ALA A 576 -15.13 -39.19 12.56
CA ALA A 576 -13.83 -38.53 12.79
C ALA A 576 -12.81 -39.42 13.53
N ALA A 577 -13.28 -40.24 14.48
CA ALA A 577 -12.44 -41.20 15.23
C ALA A 577 -11.76 -42.27 14.34
N ILE A 578 -12.21 -42.43 13.10
CA ILE A 578 -11.62 -43.34 12.10
C ILE A 578 -10.92 -42.53 11.01
N LEU A 579 -11.57 -41.49 10.50
CA LEU A 579 -11.07 -40.66 9.40
C LEU A 579 -9.82 -39.86 9.78
N HIS A 580 -9.85 -39.13 10.90
CA HIS A 580 -8.77 -38.22 11.28
C HIS A 580 -7.46 -38.95 11.60
N PRO A 581 -7.44 -40.10 12.31
CA PRO A 581 -6.23 -40.89 12.47
C PRO A 581 -5.64 -41.37 11.13
N ALA A 582 -6.47 -41.84 10.19
CA ALA A 582 -6.01 -42.29 8.88
C ALA A 582 -5.33 -41.15 8.09
N ILE A 583 -5.88 -39.93 8.16
CA ILE A 583 -5.26 -38.73 7.58
C ILE A 583 -3.95 -38.38 8.29
N THR A 584 -3.98 -38.33 9.63
CA THR A 584 -2.85 -37.94 10.47
C THR A 584 -1.65 -38.88 10.30
N ASP A 585 -1.89 -40.19 10.26
CA ASP A 585 -0.85 -41.18 10.06
C ASP A 585 -0.18 -41.05 8.70
N CYS A 586 -0.98 -40.76 7.66
CA CYS A 586 -0.48 -40.50 6.32
C CYS A 586 0.41 -39.25 6.27
N ILE A 587 -0.02 -38.16 6.91
CA ILE A 587 0.76 -36.92 7.03
C ILE A 587 2.09 -37.19 7.75
N ARG A 588 2.06 -37.86 8.91
CA ARG A 588 3.27 -38.16 9.69
C ARG A 588 4.28 -39.04 8.95
N GLN A 589 3.81 -39.92 8.07
CA GLN A 589 4.69 -40.82 7.31
C GLN A 589 5.29 -40.18 6.06
N GLN A 590 4.65 -39.15 5.50
CA GLN A 590 4.97 -38.62 4.17
C GLN A 590 5.36 -37.13 4.17
N ALA A 591 5.11 -36.41 5.26
CA ALA A 591 5.57 -35.04 5.46
C ALA A 591 6.84 -34.98 6.32
N LEU A 592 7.56 -33.86 6.24
CA LEU A 592 8.73 -33.60 7.04
C LEU A 592 8.34 -33.63 8.54
N PRO A 593 9.01 -34.41 9.40
CA PRO A 593 8.65 -34.53 10.81
C PRO A 593 8.58 -33.18 11.55
N ALA A 594 9.43 -32.22 11.17
CA ALA A 594 9.46 -30.87 11.75
C ALA A 594 8.17 -30.06 11.47
N TYR A 595 7.47 -30.35 10.38
CA TYR A 595 6.21 -29.70 10.03
C TYR A 595 5.01 -30.50 10.57
N SER A 596 5.06 -31.84 10.47
CA SER A 596 3.94 -32.69 10.87
C SER A 596 3.79 -32.92 12.39
N SER A 597 4.82 -32.66 13.21
CA SER A 597 4.79 -32.98 14.65
C SER A 597 3.79 -32.13 15.44
N HIS A 598 3.47 -30.94 14.95
CA HIS A 598 2.59 -29.97 15.62
C HIS A 598 1.32 -29.67 14.82
N THR A 599 1.17 -30.22 13.61
CA THR A 599 -0.05 -30.07 12.82
C THR A 599 -1.19 -30.85 13.47
N VAL A 600 -2.28 -30.15 13.78
CA VAL A 600 -3.51 -30.74 14.34
C VAL A 600 -4.52 -30.93 13.22
N VAL A 601 -5.05 -32.16 13.09
CA VAL A 601 -6.20 -32.46 12.22
C VAL A 601 -7.47 -32.46 13.07
N GLU A 602 -8.43 -31.61 12.73
CA GLU A 602 -9.69 -31.48 13.47
C GLU A 602 -10.89 -31.22 12.53
N SER A 603 -12.11 -31.35 13.05
CA SER A 603 -13.32 -31.02 12.28
C SER A 603 -13.50 -29.50 12.18
N THR A 604 -14.08 -29.03 11.07
CA THR A 604 -14.65 -27.68 11.01
C THR A 604 -15.69 -27.47 12.11
N GLN A 605 -15.80 -26.25 12.63
CA GLN A 605 -16.82 -25.92 13.63
C GLN A 605 -18.20 -25.75 12.97
N PHE A 606 -18.23 -25.18 11.77
CA PHE A 606 -19.45 -24.99 11.00
C PHE A 606 -19.63 -26.13 10.00
N ASN A 607 -20.88 -26.51 9.76
CA ASN A 607 -21.22 -27.54 8.75
C ASN A 607 -21.49 -26.93 7.36
N ASN A 608 -21.20 -25.64 7.18
CA ASN A 608 -21.48 -24.84 5.98
C ASN A 608 -22.79 -25.27 5.30
N ARG A 609 -23.93 -25.08 6.00
CA ARG A 609 -25.29 -25.26 5.47
C ARG A 609 -26.01 -23.93 5.27
N GLY A 610 -25.79 -22.97 6.17
CA GLY A 610 -26.37 -21.63 6.06
C GLY A 610 -25.43 -20.59 5.44
N THR A 611 -25.70 -19.34 5.78
CA THR A 611 -25.10 -18.14 5.15
C THR A 611 -23.87 -17.60 5.90
N MET A 612 -23.30 -18.35 6.84
CA MET A 612 -22.16 -17.89 7.66
C MET A 612 -20.88 -17.65 6.85
N ALA A 613 -20.69 -18.36 5.73
CA ALA A 613 -19.58 -18.13 4.82
C ALA A 613 -19.64 -16.73 4.17
N GLY A 614 -20.84 -16.26 3.80
CA GLY A 614 -21.01 -14.92 3.24
C GLY A 614 -20.86 -13.80 4.29
N ALA A 615 -21.04 -14.10 5.58
CA ALA A 615 -20.70 -13.17 6.66
C ALA A 615 -19.21 -12.83 6.70
N ALA A 616 -18.36 -13.86 6.57
CA ALA A 616 -16.92 -13.68 6.49
C ALA A 616 -16.49 -12.87 5.26
N LEU A 617 -17.19 -13.05 4.13
CA LEU A 617 -16.97 -12.27 2.92
C LEU A 617 -17.36 -10.79 3.11
N ALA A 618 -18.52 -10.50 3.68
CA ALA A 618 -18.97 -9.13 3.95
C ALA A 618 -17.97 -8.37 4.83
N LEU A 619 -17.41 -9.05 5.84
CA LEU A 619 -16.39 -8.47 6.72
C LEU A 619 -15.03 -8.35 6.05
N SER A 620 -14.60 -9.32 5.25
CA SER A 620 -13.29 -9.30 4.57
C SER A 620 -13.24 -8.35 3.37
N ALA A 621 -14.35 -8.14 2.66
CA ALA A 621 -14.43 -7.22 1.54
C ALA A 621 -14.20 -5.75 1.95
N SER A 622 -14.16 -5.48 3.25
CA SER A 622 -13.72 -4.21 3.82
C SER A 622 -12.20 -3.93 3.71
N GLY A 623 -11.35 -4.83 3.18
CA GLY A 623 -9.91 -4.54 3.01
C GLY A 623 -9.08 -5.50 2.16
N LYS A 624 -8.71 -5.09 0.93
CA LYS A 624 -7.61 -5.69 0.14
C LYS A 624 -6.26 -5.33 0.74
N SER A 625 -5.24 -6.17 0.58
CA SER A 625 -3.91 -5.88 1.08
C SER A 625 -3.01 -5.14 0.08
N VAL A 626 -2.66 -3.91 0.43
CA VAL A 626 -1.75 -3.05 -0.33
C VAL A 626 -0.54 -2.75 0.54
N VAL A 627 0.65 -2.74 -0.07
CA VAL A 627 1.87 -2.20 0.54
C VAL A 627 2.53 -1.22 -0.41
N GLY A 628 3.10 -0.15 0.14
CA GLY A 628 3.99 0.73 -0.63
C GLY A 628 5.45 0.26 -0.56
N TYR A 629 6.21 0.46 -1.62
CA TYR A 629 7.63 0.14 -1.69
C TYR A 629 8.40 1.29 -2.31
N LYS A 630 9.28 1.93 -1.53
CA LYS A 630 10.18 3.00 -1.98
C LYS A 630 11.62 2.47 -1.96
N PRO A 631 12.08 1.78 -3.01
CA PRO A 631 13.35 1.04 -3.02
C PRO A 631 14.56 1.91 -2.66
N VAL A 632 14.59 3.15 -3.16
CA VAL A 632 15.60 4.15 -2.80
C VAL A 632 14.85 5.41 -2.37
N ALA A 633 15.35 6.13 -1.39
CA ALA A 633 14.79 7.42 -0.98
C ALA A 633 15.91 8.44 -0.78
N LYS A 634 15.69 9.67 -1.27
CA LYS A 634 16.61 10.81 -1.11
C LYS A 634 16.04 11.84 -0.14
N GLY A 635 16.87 12.73 0.41
CA GLY A 635 16.45 13.75 1.37
C GLY A 635 15.91 13.20 2.70
N SER A 636 16.41 12.05 3.15
CA SER A 636 16.00 11.40 4.39
C SER A 636 16.57 12.14 5.60
N LYS A 637 15.78 12.24 6.68
CA LYS A 637 16.19 12.92 7.92
C LYS A 637 16.58 11.91 8.98
N GLU A 638 17.59 12.24 9.77
CA GLU A 638 18.02 11.40 10.88
C GLU A 638 17.01 11.48 12.04
N THR A 639 16.60 10.33 12.53
CA THR A 639 15.70 10.17 13.68
C THR A 639 16.32 9.18 14.69
N PRO A 640 15.77 9.07 15.91
CA PRO A 640 16.25 8.08 16.89
C PRO A 640 16.24 6.63 16.39
N ASP A 641 15.42 6.32 15.38
CA ASP A 641 15.29 4.99 14.79
C ASP A 641 16.08 4.85 13.46
N GLY A 642 16.94 5.83 13.12
CA GLY A 642 17.74 5.88 11.89
C GLY A 642 17.22 6.88 10.85
N LEU A 643 17.70 6.79 9.61
CA LEU A 643 17.26 7.66 8.53
C LEU A 643 15.80 7.37 8.15
N ARG A 644 14.99 8.43 7.99
CA ARG A 644 13.59 8.33 7.57
C ARG A 644 13.28 9.31 6.44
N ASN A 645 12.68 8.79 5.38
CA ASN A 645 12.12 9.55 4.28
C ASN A 645 10.61 9.71 4.49
N LYS A 646 10.13 10.93 4.22
CA LYS A 646 8.73 11.31 4.41
C LYS A 646 7.78 10.45 3.59
N ASP A 647 8.08 10.21 2.32
CA ASP A 647 7.19 9.47 1.42
C ASP A 647 7.21 7.97 1.76
N ALA A 648 8.38 7.43 2.14
CA ALA A 648 8.49 6.06 2.64
C ALA A 648 7.67 5.84 3.92
N LEU A 649 7.66 6.81 4.85
CA LEU A 649 6.81 6.77 6.05
C LEU A 649 5.32 6.84 5.70
N VAL A 650 4.95 7.64 4.70
CA VAL A 650 3.56 7.70 4.20
C VAL A 650 3.18 6.33 3.63
N LEU A 651 3.99 5.76 2.73
CA LEU A 651 3.78 4.42 2.17
C LEU A 651 3.67 3.34 3.25
N GLN A 652 4.51 3.41 4.30
CA GLN A 652 4.43 2.51 5.45
C GLN A 652 3.11 2.67 6.23
N SER A 653 2.65 3.91 6.44
CA SER A 653 1.43 4.19 7.21
C SER A 653 0.14 3.81 6.49
N VAL A 654 0.14 3.82 5.15
CA VAL A 654 -1.00 3.40 4.31
C VAL A 654 -0.93 1.92 3.92
N SER A 655 0.15 1.23 4.32
CA SER A 655 0.27 -0.20 4.11
C SER A 655 -0.70 -0.94 5.02
N THR A 656 -1.35 -1.93 4.43
CA THR A 656 -2.42 -2.72 5.07
C THR A 656 -1.93 -3.67 6.15
N ILE A 657 -0.61 -3.92 6.20
CA ILE A 657 0.06 -4.57 7.32
C ILE A 657 1.21 -3.73 7.83
N LYS A 658 1.52 -3.95 9.11
CA LYS A 658 2.65 -3.31 9.78
C LYS A 658 3.95 -4.01 9.40
N LEU A 659 4.77 -3.34 8.60
CA LEU A 659 6.10 -3.78 8.20
C LEU A 659 7.19 -2.89 8.81
N PRO A 660 8.40 -3.43 9.06
CA PRO A 660 9.54 -2.62 9.45
C PRO A 660 9.89 -1.61 8.35
N TYR A 661 10.44 -0.46 8.72
CA TYR A 661 10.69 0.64 7.79
C TYR A 661 11.61 0.20 6.64
N GLU A 662 12.57 -0.66 6.93
CA GLU A 662 13.57 -1.21 6.00
C GLU A 662 12.94 -2.14 4.95
N ALA A 663 11.76 -2.71 5.23
CA ALA A 663 11.02 -3.47 4.23
C ALA A 663 10.34 -2.55 3.20
N ILE A 664 9.95 -1.34 3.61
CA ILE A 664 9.32 -0.33 2.76
C ILE A 664 10.38 0.48 2.01
N ASN A 665 11.45 0.88 2.70
CA ASN A 665 12.55 1.66 2.16
C ASN A 665 13.90 1.08 2.60
N PRO A 666 14.49 0.17 1.80
CA PRO A 666 15.74 -0.50 2.13
C PRO A 666 16.97 0.40 1.98
N ILE A 667 16.89 1.47 1.17
CA ILE A 667 17.97 2.44 0.98
C ILE A 667 17.45 3.85 1.24
N ALA A 668 17.81 4.42 2.38
CA ALA A 668 17.52 5.80 2.76
C ALA A 668 18.80 6.64 2.67
N LEU A 669 18.81 7.66 1.82
CA LEU A 669 19.92 8.58 1.62
C LEU A 669 19.56 9.94 2.22
N SER A 670 20.49 10.58 2.93
CA SER A 670 20.29 11.90 3.53
C SER A 670 20.41 13.03 2.51
N GLU A 671 21.14 12.79 1.42
CA GLU A 671 21.39 13.77 0.37
C GLU A 671 20.13 14.01 -0.50
N GLU A 672 19.93 15.26 -0.93
CA GLU A 672 18.86 15.69 -1.84
C GLU A 672 19.01 15.12 -3.26
N GLU A 673 20.21 14.67 -3.63
CA GLU A 673 20.49 14.00 -4.90
C GLU A 673 21.18 12.65 -4.69
N SER A 674 20.62 11.60 -5.30
CA SER A 674 21.11 10.22 -5.19
C SER A 674 22.48 10.03 -5.85
N SER A 675 22.83 10.86 -6.84
CA SER A 675 24.09 10.77 -7.59
C SER A 675 25.30 11.27 -6.81
N ILE A 676 25.09 12.04 -5.73
CA ILE A 676 26.16 12.60 -4.90
C ILE A 676 26.25 11.94 -3.52
N SER A 677 25.48 10.87 -3.30
CA SER A 677 25.42 10.22 -1.99
C SER A 677 26.75 9.58 -1.61
N HIS A 678 27.15 9.79 -0.36
CA HIS A 678 28.37 9.22 0.23
C HIS A 678 28.21 7.75 0.65
N HIS A 679 27.03 7.17 0.45
CA HIS A 679 26.79 5.74 0.64
C HIS A 679 27.63 4.90 -0.36
N GLY A 680 27.89 3.63 -0.04
CA GLY A 680 28.43 2.67 -1.01
C GLY A 680 27.54 2.51 -2.26
N PRO A 681 28.02 1.87 -3.34
CA PRO A 681 27.24 1.69 -4.57
C PRO A 681 25.90 1.01 -4.27
N ILE A 682 24.83 1.45 -4.98
CA ILE A 682 23.48 0.92 -4.80
C ILE A 682 23.47 -0.61 -4.98
N ASN A 683 22.96 -1.30 -3.96
CA ASN A 683 22.79 -2.75 -4.02
C ASN A 683 21.44 -3.10 -4.67
N TYR A 684 21.42 -3.25 -5.99
CA TYR A 684 20.20 -3.59 -6.74
C TYR A 684 19.62 -4.95 -6.34
N SER A 685 20.44 -5.93 -5.94
CA SER A 685 19.95 -7.23 -5.47
C SER A 685 19.13 -7.11 -4.18
N LEU A 686 19.45 -6.14 -3.32
CA LEU A 686 18.66 -5.82 -2.13
C LEU A 686 17.29 -5.26 -2.52
N LEU A 687 17.23 -4.45 -3.59
CA LEU A 687 15.98 -3.88 -4.11
C LEU A 687 15.08 -4.99 -4.70
N SER A 688 15.63 -5.81 -5.58
CA SER A 688 14.91 -6.95 -6.18
C SER A 688 14.44 -7.94 -5.11
N GLY A 689 15.30 -8.28 -4.15
CA GLY A 689 14.94 -9.17 -3.04
C GLY A 689 13.93 -8.57 -2.05
N GLY A 690 13.88 -7.25 -1.91
CA GLY A 690 12.83 -6.55 -1.15
C GLY A 690 11.49 -6.58 -1.88
N LEU A 691 11.50 -6.25 -3.17
CA LEU A 691 10.32 -6.27 -4.02
C LEU A 691 9.70 -7.67 -4.11
N GLN A 692 10.50 -8.70 -4.33
CA GLN A 692 10.02 -10.08 -4.41
C GLN A 692 9.35 -10.51 -3.09
N ARG A 693 9.99 -10.25 -1.94
CA ARG A 693 9.42 -10.57 -0.63
C ARG A 693 8.07 -9.88 -0.38
N LEU A 694 7.92 -8.63 -0.80
CA LEU A 694 6.65 -7.91 -0.67
C LEU A 694 5.59 -8.45 -1.64
N ALA A 695 5.99 -8.78 -2.86
CA ALA A 695 5.09 -9.35 -3.87
C ALA A 695 4.61 -10.75 -3.51
N ASP A 696 5.42 -11.52 -2.78
CA ASP A 696 5.05 -12.84 -2.27
C ASP A 696 4.02 -12.75 -1.11
N GLN A 697 3.97 -11.62 -0.41
CA GLN A 697 3.13 -11.45 0.80
C GLN A 697 1.87 -10.61 0.56
N MET A 698 1.82 -9.73 -0.45
CA MET A 698 0.77 -8.71 -0.64
C MET A 698 0.00 -8.87 -1.94
N ASP A 699 -1.30 -8.54 -1.94
CA ASP A 699 -2.10 -8.55 -3.17
C ASP A 699 -1.60 -7.51 -4.18
N HIS A 700 -1.16 -6.34 -3.68
CA HIS A 700 -0.60 -5.27 -4.49
C HIS A 700 0.61 -4.61 -3.82
N VAL A 701 1.72 -4.51 -4.57
CA VAL A 701 2.91 -3.73 -4.19
C VAL A 701 2.97 -2.48 -5.07
N VAL A 702 2.85 -1.31 -4.45
CA VAL A 702 2.95 -0.02 -5.14
C VAL A 702 4.39 0.46 -5.06
N VAL A 703 5.13 0.39 -6.18
CA VAL A 703 6.53 0.83 -6.24
C VAL A 703 6.61 2.31 -6.58
N GLU A 704 7.18 3.12 -5.68
CA GLU A 704 7.43 4.54 -5.87
C GLU A 704 8.89 4.79 -6.26
N GLY A 705 9.13 5.52 -7.36
CA GLY A 705 10.49 5.86 -7.82
C GLY A 705 11.15 7.01 -7.07
N THR A 706 12.38 7.34 -7.46
CA THR A 706 13.18 8.45 -6.88
C THR A 706 13.33 9.63 -7.84
N GLY A 707 12.44 10.62 -7.76
CA GLY A 707 12.70 11.95 -8.34
C GLY A 707 12.95 12.00 -9.86
N GLY A 708 12.25 11.18 -10.65
CA GLY A 708 12.27 11.20 -12.12
C GLY A 708 12.75 9.89 -12.76
N TRP A 709 12.30 9.58 -13.99
CA TRP A 709 12.55 8.30 -14.68
C TRP A 709 14.05 7.95 -14.79
N ARG A 710 14.91 8.94 -15.05
CA ARG A 710 16.36 8.76 -15.22
C ARG A 710 17.21 9.35 -14.09
N SER A 711 16.67 9.38 -12.87
CA SER A 711 17.48 9.76 -11.71
C SER A 711 18.70 8.86 -11.58
N LEU A 712 19.89 9.48 -11.60
CA LEU A 712 21.16 8.79 -11.50
C LEU A 712 21.45 8.44 -10.04
N MET A 713 21.87 7.20 -9.84
CA MET A 713 22.40 6.72 -8.57
C MET A 713 23.88 7.11 -8.44
N ASN A 714 24.47 6.88 -7.26
CA ASN A 714 25.88 7.20 -6.96
C ASN A 714 26.91 6.39 -7.77
N ASP A 715 26.47 5.38 -8.51
CA ASP A 715 27.23 4.60 -9.49
C ASP A 715 27.03 5.10 -10.94
N LEU A 716 26.38 6.25 -11.12
CA LEU A 716 26.01 6.85 -12.41
C LEU A 716 25.06 5.99 -13.27
N ARG A 717 24.43 4.96 -12.70
CA ARG A 717 23.36 4.21 -13.36
C ARG A 717 22.01 4.84 -13.03
N PRO A 718 21.09 4.97 -14.01
CA PRO A 718 19.74 5.42 -13.71
C PRO A 718 18.95 4.30 -13.02
N LEU A 719 18.11 4.64 -12.02
CA LEU A 719 17.26 3.65 -11.34
C LEU A 719 16.31 2.91 -12.32
N SER A 720 15.98 3.53 -13.45
CA SER A 720 15.21 2.88 -14.52
C SER A 720 15.84 1.59 -15.05
N ASP A 721 17.17 1.45 -15.02
CA ASP A 721 17.83 0.21 -15.48
C ASP A 721 17.40 -0.99 -14.63
N TRP A 722 17.20 -0.79 -13.32
CA TRP A 722 16.67 -1.80 -12.42
C TRP A 722 15.20 -2.09 -12.71
N VAL A 723 14.39 -1.07 -12.97
CA VAL A 723 12.98 -1.23 -13.36
C VAL A 723 12.86 -2.06 -14.66
N VAL A 724 13.73 -1.81 -15.64
CA VAL A 724 13.87 -2.58 -16.89
C VAL A 724 14.28 -4.03 -16.62
N GLN A 725 15.26 -4.24 -15.74
CA GLN A 725 15.71 -5.57 -15.35
C GLN A 725 14.59 -6.39 -14.67
N GLU A 726 13.80 -5.77 -13.81
CA GLU A 726 12.69 -6.43 -13.08
C GLU A 726 11.40 -6.55 -13.91
N GLN A 727 11.38 -6.05 -15.14
CA GLN A 727 10.21 -6.09 -16.05
C GLN A 727 8.94 -5.52 -15.40
N LEU A 728 9.06 -4.45 -14.61
CA LEU A 728 7.91 -3.90 -13.89
C LEU A 728 6.93 -3.23 -14.85
N PRO A 729 5.63 -3.56 -14.79
CA PRO A 729 4.64 -2.90 -15.62
C PRO A 729 4.48 -1.45 -15.19
N VAL A 730 4.58 -0.50 -16.13
CA VAL A 730 4.59 0.93 -15.81
C VAL A 730 3.35 1.66 -16.31
N LEU A 731 2.87 2.60 -15.50
CA LEU A 731 1.85 3.59 -15.79
C LEU A 731 2.52 4.97 -15.98
N LEU A 732 2.76 5.42 -17.22
CA LEU A 732 3.00 6.83 -17.66
C LEU A 732 3.80 6.93 -18.98
N VAL A 733 3.61 8.07 -19.66
CA VAL A 733 4.06 8.39 -21.03
C VAL A 733 5.54 8.80 -21.08
N ALA A 734 6.49 7.86 -20.96
CA ALA A 734 7.89 8.10 -21.37
C ALA A 734 8.77 6.84 -21.52
N ILE A 735 8.21 5.63 -21.68
CA ILE A 735 8.96 4.39 -21.37
C ILE A 735 8.97 3.35 -22.50
N ALA A 736 8.17 3.53 -23.56
CA ALA A 736 8.06 2.54 -24.64
C ALA A 736 9.38 2.24 -25.38
N ASN A 737 10.34 3.17 -25.39
CA ASN A 737 11.65 2.98 -26.07
C ASN A 737 12.67 2.16 -25.26
N ASP A 738 12.43 1.92 -23.96
CA ASP A 738 13.38 1.25 -23.06
C ASP A 738 12.99 -0.23 -22.79
N GLY A 739 12.03 -0.79 -23.54
CA GLY A 739 11.73 -2.24 -23.57
C GLY A 739 10.82 -2.78 -22.46
N LEU A 740 10.08 -1.92 -21.76
CA LEU A 740 9.19 -2.30 -20.65
C LEU A 740 7.73 -2.54 -21.09
N PRO A 741 6.98 -3.42 -20.41
CA PRO A 741 5.56 -3.63 -20.65
C PRO A 741 4.76 -2.39 -20.24
N PHE A 742 4.37 -1.58 -21.24
CA PHE A 742 3.47 -0.45 -21.07
C PHE A 742 2.03 -0.95 -21.01
N ILE A 743 1.43 -0.89 -19.82
CA ILE A 743 0.11 -1.49 -19.57
C ILE A 743 -1.04 -0.48 -19.66
N GLY A 744 -0.74 0.81 -19.62
CA GLY A 744 -1.72 1.89 -19.71
C GLY A 744 -1.10 3.24 -19.36
N TRP A 745 -1.88 4.30 -19.51
CA TRP A 745 -1.42 5.65 -19.23
C TRP A 745 -2.48 6.50 -18.58
N VAL A 746 -2.01 7.51 -17.87
CA VAL A 746 -2.82 8.50 -17.19
C VAL A 746 -2.51 9.86 -17.78
N ALA A 747 -3.53 10.58 -18.24
CA ALA A 747 -3.35 11.91 -18.80
C ALA A 747 -3.45 12.95 -17.70
N ASN A 748 -2.35 13.67 -17.41
CA ASN A 748 -2.38 14.78 -16.46
C ASN A 748 -2.71 16.09 -17.19
N ARG A 749 -3.84 16.72 -16.85
CA ARG A 749 -4.21 18.03 -17.38
C ARG A 749 -3.32 19.09 -16.74
N ILE A 750 -2.77 19.96 -17.57
CA ILE A 750 -1.99 21.14 -17.17
C ILE A 750 -2.86 22.40 -17.27
N ASN A 751 -2.57 23.44 -16.49
CA ASN A 751 -3.28 24.72 -16.54
C ASN A 751 -2.31 25.87 -16.86
N PRO A 752 -2.65 26.80 -17.79
CA PRO A 752 -3.87 26.80 -18.61
C PRO A 752 -4.00 25.58 -19.52
N GLY A 753 -5.23 25.10 -19.67
CA GLY A 753 -5.55 23.91 -20.47
C GLY A 753 -5.08 24.07 -21.92
N LEU A 754 -4.59 22.98 -22.51
CA LEU A 754 -4.26 22.94 -23.93
C LEU A 754 -5.52 23.18 -24.77
N ALA A 755 -5.45 24.08 -25.76
CA ALA A 755 -6.46 24.15 -26.81
C ALA A 755 -6.56 22.77 -27.48
N HIS A 756 -7.78 22.34 -27.84
CA HIS A 756 -8.01 21.04 -28.48
C HIS A 756 -7.64 19.81 -27.63
N TYR A 757 -7.66 19.92 -26.28
CA TYR A 757 -7.30 18.82 -25.38
C TYR A 757 -8.04 17.49 -25.69
N ALA A 758 -9.35 17.55 -25.96
CA ALA A 758 -10.12 16.35 -26.31
C ALA A 758 -9.60 15.67 -27.58
N GLU A 759 -9.25 16.45 -28.61
CA GLU A 759 -8.69 15.96 -29.87
C GLU A 759 -7.28 15.38 -29.65
N ILE A 760 -6.48 15.98 -28.76
CA ILE A 760 -5.14 15.47 -28.38
C ILE A 760 -5.26 14.13 -27.65
N ILE A 761 -6.17 14.00 -26.68
CA ILE A 761 -6.41 12.73 -25.97
C ILE A 761 -6.90 11.65 -26.93
N GLU A 762 -7.75 11.99 -27.89
CA GLU A 762 -8.21 11.05 -28.91
C GLU A 762 -7.05 10.56 -29.82
N VAL A 763 -6.17 11.47 -30.24
CA VAL A 763 -4.97 11.13 -31.03
C VAL A 763 -3.99 10.29 -30.21
N LEU A 764 -3.74 10.62 -28.94
CA LEU A 764 -2.85 9.87 -28.06
C LEU A 764 -3.40 8.47 -27.76
N SER A 765 -4.71 8.35 -27.54
CA SER A 765 -5.38 7.06 -27.34
C SER A 765 -5.28 6.13 -28.55
N LYS A 766 -5.17 6.69 -29.77
CA LYS A 766 -4.92 5.94 -31.01
C LYS A 766 -3.44 5.59 -31.24
N LYS A 767 -2.50 6.32 -30.63
CA LYS A 767 -1.05 6.17 -30.86
C LYS A 767 -0.28 5.48 -29.74
N LEU A 768 -0.76 5.54 -28.49
CA LEU A 768 -0.12 4.90 -27.35
C LEU A 768 -0.56 3.44 -27.21
N PRO A 769 0.36 2.49 -26.98
CA PRO A 769 0.04 1.07 -26.91
C PRO A 769 -0.58 0.68 -25.57
N GLY A 770 -1.78 1.15 -25.23
CA GLY A 770 -2.46 0.79 -23.98
C GLY A 770 -3.63 1.71 -23.64
N PRO A 771 -4.58 1.26 -22.79
CA PRO A 771 -5.78 2.03 -22.47
C PRO A 771 -5.43 3.28 -21.64
N LEU A 772 -6.20 4.36 -21.86
CA LEU A 772 -6.25 5.51 -20.97
C LEU A 772 -6.96 5.09 -19.67
N VAL A 773 -6.16 4.88 -18.64
CA VAL A 773 -6.58 4.40 -17.32
C VAL A 773 -7.24 5.51 -16.52
N GLY A 774 -6.90 6.76 -16.81
CA GLY A 774 -7.46 7.90 -16.11
C GLY A 774 -7.02 9.23 -16.70
N GLU A 775 -7.87 10.25 -16.57
CA GLU A 775 -7.47 11.63 -16.80
C GLU A 775 -7.41 12.32 -15.45
N LEU A 776 -6.20 12.63 -14.99
CA LEU A 776 -6.03 13.48 -13.83
C LEU A 776 -6.34 14.91 -14.27
N PRO A 777 -7.41 15.54 -13.76
CA PRO A 777 -7.63 16.94 -14.03
C PRO A 777 -6.48 17.76 -13.45
N TYR A 778 -6.31 19.00 -13.91
CA TYR A 778 -5.37 19.90 -13.29
C TYR A 778 -5.89 20.21 -11.90
N LEU A 779 -5.27 19.59 -10.90
CA LEU A 779 -5.64 19.71 -9.51
C LEU A 779 -4.52 20.46 -8.80
N PRO A 780 -4.77 21.68 -8.31
CA PRO A 780 -3.90 22.28 -7.32
C PRO A 780 -3.83 21.32 -6.14
N ARG A 781 -2.60 20.86 -5.83
CA ARG A 781 -2.26 19.89 -4.77
C ARG A 781 -2.82 18.50 -4.98
N ALA A 782 -2.35 17.86 -6.05
CA ALA A 782 -2.68 16.48 -6.37
C ALA A 782 -2.37 15.52 -5.20
N GLU A 783 -1.34 15.82 -4.41
CA GLU A 783 -0.92 15.09 -3.21
C GLU A 783 -1.93 15.12 -2.03
N GLN A 784 -3.00 15.89 -2.16
CA GLN A 784 -4.04 16.09 -1.14
C GLN A 784 -5.45 15.80 -1.67
N ARG A 785 -5.56 15.19 -2.84
CA ARG A 785 -6.82 14.87 -3.53
C ARG A 785 -6.97 13.35 -3.61
N GLU A 786 -8.22 12.87 -3.60
CA GLU A 786 -8.51 11.48 -3.95
C GLU A 786 -8.24 11.27 -5.46
N LEU A 787 -6.97 11.09 -5.82
CA LEU A 787 -6.55 10.85 -7.20
C LEU A 787 -7.04 9.48 -7.71
N GLY A 788 -7.31 8.55 -6.78
CA GLY A 788 -7.79 7.21 -7.09
C GLY A 788 -9.10 7.21 -7.86
N ALA A 789 -10.02 8.15 -7.59
CA ALA A 789 -11.30 8.26 -8.30
C ALA A 789 -11.14 8.65 -9.79
N TYR A 790 -10.00 9.23 -10.17
CA TYR A 790 -9.70 9.60 -11.55
C TYR A 790 -8.94 8.50 -12.31
N ILE A 791 -8.61 7.39 -11.63
CA ILE A 791 -7.83 6.28 -12.16
C ILE A 791 -8.68 5.01 -12.05
N ASP A 792 -9.17 4.54 -13.19
CA ASP A 792 -9.91 3.30 -13.32
C ASP A 792 -8.95 2.16 -13.70
N LEU A 793 -8.36 1.52 -12.68
CA LEU A 793 -7.43 0.40 -12.85
C LEU A 793 -8.08 -0.83 -13.51
N SER A 794 -9.41 -0.93 -13.57
CA SER A 794 -10.10 -2.04 -14.25
C SER A 794 -9.81 -2.08 -15.76
N ARG A 795 -9.46 -0.92 -16.34
CA ARG A 795 -9.12 -0.75 -17.76
C ARG A 795 -7.81 -1.44 -18.15
N LEU A 796 -6.93 -1.72 -17.20
CA LEU A 796 -5.64 -2.37 -17.44
C LEU A 796 -5.75 -3.87 -17.75
N ARG A 797 -6.92 -4.49 -17.51
CA ARG A 797 -7.12 -5.94 -17.68
C ARG A 797 -6.99 -6.43 -19.14
N SER A 798 -7.20 -5.58 -20.14
CA SER A 798 -7.00 -5.94 -21.55
C SER A 798 -5.55 -5.84 -22.02
N ALA A 799 -4.66 -5.21 -21.24
CA ALA A 799 -3.22 -5.08 -21.55
C ALA A 799 -2.36 -6.10 -20.77
N LEU A 800 -2.83 -6.53 -19.60
CA LEU A 800 -2.18 -7.57 -18.77
C LEU A 800 -2.42 -9.00 -19.29
N THR A 801 -3.18 -9.15 -20.38
CA THR A 801 -3.44 -10.43 -21.07
C THR A 801 -2.31 -10.82 -22.05
N VAL A 802 -1.28 -9.99 -22.21
CA VAL A 802 -0.08 -10.34 -22.98
C VAL A 802 0.99 -10.86 -22.02
N ASP A 803 1.14 -12.19 -22.03
CA ASP A 803 2.26 -13.00 -21.55
C ASP A 803 3.30 -12.34 -20.63
N ARG A 804 3.30 -12.75 -19.35
CA ARG A 804 4.57 -12.99 -18.66
C ARG A 804 5.25 -14.19 -19.35
N LEU A 805 5.94 -13.93 -20.46
CA LEU A 805 6.95 -14.84 -20.98
C LEU A 805 7.99 -15.03 -19.88
N ARG A 806 8.07 -16.27 -19.39
CA ARG A 806 9.21 -16.78 -18.62
C ARG A 806 10.51 -16.39 -19.33
N ALA A 807 11.39 -15.72 -18.60
CA ALA A 807 12.83 -15.87 -18.71
C ALA A 807 13.38 -16.09 -17.31
#